data_AF-A0A942H4N6-F1
#
_entry.id   AF-A0A942H4N6-F1
#
_cell.length_a   1.000
_cell.length_b   1.000
_cell.length_c   1.000
_cell.angle_alpha   90.00
_cell.angle_beta   90.00
_cell.angle_gamma   90.00
#
_symmetry.space_group_name_H-M   'P 1'
#
loop_
_entity.id
_entity.type
_entity.pdbx_description
1 polymer ?
#
loop_
_entity_poly.entity_id
_entity_poly.type
_entity_poly.pdbx_seq_one_letter_code
_entity_poly.pdbx_strand_id
1 'polypeptide(L)'
;MKTFFRNLGQLFKQDQLDLKQSHEAKIGQSGQRLDRAEGRLDFVEPRVDVNEQRLDNVEGQVASTSEELQAFRQVLEERLQSLENLIHQRLEEQLATFDQRLEERFTALEQLSEARFTSIETKLEVAENKLDEKVQEFSDRLNQRAGDFEESLNERFSQLDAAVDERLTNAETAANERMSNYEAAVDARIQAHTDAVDARLEERLRNIEVRSDERTVQLTEQVNQTFDQRARSLDVRVDDRFSNLERNLDQRMGNFEKGIDHRLYTREKFMDEQMVRFSKDVVDRSDLLLAQSEQRIDKLRRAMRLVLEAGKGEKSFEESLTAFDQVTSYAGRLSPLAKNDDAAATQNSTALYHEIVEWKKTATDALNRFTSDEQEIVDYILSFSPQDQPDGSLYAQQHLRRFVNTLQRIPPPRSTASRVLELGSEVHFTPALRKFGGYSQVACANWSELDSGLSQQITLKQRNGVESLTFELNNFNAERDRFPYADGHFSLVLCCEMLEHLAHDPMHTLWECNRVLEQDGFLLLTTPNLASARSLEGVLLSCQPYLLSQYNLHDSGGQHYREYTPQEVQDALVAAGFTLVALETDDVWAKSNPAILDLLRQLRFSTDLRGDNIFALARKTSAPVERYPEWLYIGGKSLAAKSEEPGIPPKPDGKKK
;
A
#
# COMPACT_ATOMS: atom_id res chain seq x y z
N MET A 1 165.65 80.90 132.18
CA MET A 1 166.56 80.31 131.17
C MET A 1 165.80 79.19 130.44
N LYS A 2 165.39 79.37 129.19
CA LYS A 2 166.10 78.94 127.95
C LYS A 2 166.43 77.43 127.81
N THR A 3 166.19 76.60 128.83
CA THR A 3 166.42 75.14 128.77
C THR A 3 165.10 74.37 128.66
N PHE A 4 164.06 74.75 129.41
CA PHE A 4 162.76 74.07 129.36
C PHE A 4 162.09 74.16 127.97
N PHE A 5 162.12 75.35 127.36
CA PHE A 5 161.71 75.60 125.97
C PHE A 5 162.57 74.88 124.91
N ARG A 6 163.72 74.29 125.28
CA ARG A 6 164.56 73.50 124.36
C ARG A 6 164.14 72.03 124.35
N ASN A 7 163.87 71.45 125.52
CA ASN A 7 163.65 70.01 125.66
C ASN A 7 162.29 69.56 125.08
N LEU A 8 161.19 70.30 125.29
CA LEU A 8 159.90 69.93 124.68
C LEU A 8 159.88 70.12 123.15
N GLY A 9 160.72 71.00 122.61
CA GLY A 9 160.97 71.14 121.17
C GLY A 9 161.73 69.96 120.54
N GLN A 10 162.30 69.06 121.36
CA GLN A 10 162.79 67.76 120.89
C GLN A 10 161.68 66.71 120.90
N LEU A 11 160.82 66.69 121.93
CA LEU A 11 159.70 65.75 122.00
C LEU A 11 158.74 65.93 120.82
N PHE A 12 158.36 67.19 120.52
CA PHE A 12 157.52 67.53 119.36
C PHE A 12 158.19 67.25 117.99
N LYS A 13 159.51 67.02 117.96
CA LYS A 13 160.23 66.57 116.75
C LYS A 13 160.26 65.06 116.60
N GLN A 14 160.17 64.31 117.69
CA GLN A 14 160.16 62.84 117.67
C GLN A 14 158.82 62.33 117.13
N ASP A 15 157.70 62.79 117.68
CA ASP A 15 156.35 62.43 117.22
C ASP A 15 156.09 62.84 115.76
N GLN A 16 156.64 64.00 115.34
CA GLN A 16 156.62 64.45 113.94
C GLN A 16 157.38 63.51 112.99
N LEU A 17 158.36 62.74 113.49
CA LEU A 17 159.16 61.80 112.69
C LEU A 17 158.39 60.49 112.46
N ASP A 18 157.82 59.93 113.53
CA ASP A 18 157.07 58.66 113.48
C ASP A 18 155.78 58.82 112.67
N LEU A 19 155.10 59.97 112.79
CA LEU A 19 153.94 60.30 111.96
C LEU A 19 154.31 60.41 110.47
N LYS A 20 155.52 60.90 110.16
CA LYS A 20 156.03 61.00 108.78
C LYS A 20 156.27 59.63 108.15
N GLN A 21 156.98 58.74 108.86
CA GLN A 21 157.27 57.39 108.37
C GLN A 21 155.98 56.57 108.14
N SER A 22 154.98 56.74 109.01
CA SER A 22 153.64 56.15 108.86
C SER A 22 152.90 56.66 107.61
N HIS A 23 153.03 57.95 107.28
CA HIS A 23 152.47 58.51 106.05
C HIS A 23 153.20 58.04 104.78
N GLU A 24 154.53 58.03 104.79
CA GLU A 24 155.35 57.57 103.64
C GLU A 24 155.03 56.11 103.28
N ALA A 25 154.87 55.23 104.27
CA ALA A 25 154.46 53.84 104.05
C ALA A 25 153.07 53.70 103.38
N LYS A 26 152.07 54.49 103.80
CA LYS A 26 150.71 54.45 103.23
C LYS A 26 150.65 55.05 101.82
N ILE A 27 151.45 56.07 101.53
CA ILE A 27 151.56 56.68 100.20
C ILE A 27 152.16 55.66 99.22
N GLY A 28 153.27 55.00 99.58
CA GLY A 28 153.90 53.97 98.75
C GLY A 28 152.96 52.79 98.43
N GLN A 29 152.19 52.33 99.42
CA GLN A 29 151.23 51.23 99.21
C GLN A 29 149.99 51.65 98.40
N SER A 30 149.69 52.95 98.31
CA SER A 30 148.63 53.49 97.47
C SER A 30 149.07 53.65 96.01
N GLY A 31 150.31 54.11 95.78
CA GLY A 31 150.93 54.19 94.44
C GLY A 31 150.90 52.85 93.70
N GLN A 32 151.41 51.79 94.33
CA GLN A 32 151.40 50.42 93.75
C GLN A 32 150.00 49.84 93.43
N ARG A 33 148.92 50.49 93.86
CA ARG A 33 147.53 50.13 93.48
C ARG A 33 147.00 50.99 92.33
N LEU A 34 147.51 52.21 92.15
CA LEU A 34 147.23 53.07 90.99
C LEU A 34 147.99 52.58 89.75
N ASP A 35 149.30 52.28 89.86
CA ASP A 35 150.10 51.76 88.75
C ASP A 35 149.48 50.47 88.13
N ARG A 36 148.87 49.64 88.98
CA ARG A 36 148.15 48.40 88.60
C ARG A 36 146.73 48.63 88.05
N ALA A 37 146.19 49.83 88.18
CA ALA A 37 144.92 50.22 87.58
C ALA A 37 145.16 50.88 86.21
N GLU A 38 146.14 51.78 86.10
CA GLU A 38 146.61 52.36 84.82
C GLU A 38 147.04 51.24 83.86
N GLY A 39 147.97 50.37 84.27
CA GLY A 39 148.42 49.21 83.48
C GLY A 39 147.34 48.13 83.20
N ARG A 40 146.07 48.37 83.56
CA ARG A 40 144.90 47.61 83.12
C ARG A 40 143.95 48.40 82.22
N LEU A 41 143.95 49.73 82.30
CA LEU A 41 143.26 50.62 81.38
C LEU A 41 143.96 50.65 80.00
N ASP A 42 145.29 50.65 79.98
CA ASP A 42 146.14 50.57 78.78
C ASP A 42 145.79 49.38 77.85
N PHE A 43 145.21 48.30 78.40
CA PHE A 43 144.78 47.09 77.66
C PHE A 43 143.27 47.05 77.35
N VAL A 44 142.51 48.03 77.82
CA VAL A 44 141.07 48.17 77.54
C VAL A 44 140.85 49.15 76.39
N GLU A 45 141.55 50.29 76.39
CA GLU A 45 141.41 51.35 75.38
C GLU A 45 141.55 50.81 73.94
N PRO A 46 142.60 50.04 73.54
CA PRO A 46 142.72 49.51 72.17
C PRO A 46 141.66 48.45 71.81
N ARG A 47 140.89 47.95 72.78
CA ARG A 47 139.79 47.01 72.58
C ARG A 47 138.44 47.70 72.48
N VAL A 48 138.33 48.96 72.87
CA VAL A 48 137.18 49.81 72.57
C VAL A 48 137.29 50.25 71.11
N ASP A 49 138.42 50.85 70.71
CA ASP A 49 138.70 51.27 69.33
C ASP A 49 138.40 50.19 68.28
N VAL A 50 138.86 48.95 68.50
CA VAL A 50 138.66 47.82 67.59
C VAL A 50 137.21 47.33 67.57
N ASN A 51 136.40 47.62 68.59
CA ASN A 51 134.96 47.34 68.57
C ASN A 51 134.17 48.49 67.94
N GLU A 52 134.57 49.74 68.12
CA GLU A 52 133.99 50.91 67.41
C GLU A 52 134.21 50.76 65.90
N GLN A 53 135.44 50.51 65.44
CA GLN A 53 135.73 50.22 64.02
C GLN A 53 134.94 49.03 63.45
N ARG A 54 134.51 48.08 64.28
CA ARG A 54 133.65 46.95 63.86
C ARG A 54 132.17 47.29 63.87
N LEU A 55 131.73 48.21 64.73
CA LEU A 55 130.39 48.77 64.69
C LEU A 55 130.24 49.66 63.45
N ASP A 56 131.17 50.57 63.19
CA ASP A 56 131.19 51.41 61.98
C ASP A 56 131.08 50.59 60.68
N ASN A 57 131.82 49.49 60.58
CA ASN A 57 131.75 48.58 59.42
C ASN A 57 130.40 47.86 59.32
N VAL A 58 129.78 47.49 60.44
CA VAL A 58 128.46 46.84 60.45
C VAL A 58 127.36 47.85 60.14
N GLU A 59 127.42 49.08 60.66
CA GLU A 59 126.49 50.16 60.31
C GLU A 59 126.61 50.54 58.83
N GLY A 60 127.83 50.59 58.28
CA GLY A 60 128.05 50.77 56.84
C GLY A 60 127.45 49.65 55.98
N GLN A 61 127.56 48.39 56.41
CA GLN A 61 126.94 47.25 55.72
C GLN A 61 125.41 47.24 55.85
N VAL A 62 124.86 47.65 57.00
CA VAL A 62 123.41 47.80 57.22
C VAL A 62 122.84 48.95 56.38
N ALA A 63 123.55 50.08 56.29
CA ALA A 63 123.17 51.19 55.42
C ALA A 63 123.17 50.75 53.94
N SER A 64 124.25 50.15 53.46
CA SER A 64 124.37 49.66 52.08
C SER A 64 123.30 48.62 51.72
N THR A 65 123.02 47.65 52.60
CA THR A 65 121.96 46.66 52.35
C THR A 65 120.55 47.24 52.47
N SER A 66 120.35 48.29 53.27
CA SER A 66 119.10 49.05 53.30
C SER A 66 118.87 49.84 52.00
N GLU A 67 119.92 50.44 51.43
CA GLU A 67 119.86 51.11 50.13
C GLU A 67 119.56 50.10 48.99
N GLU A 68 120.23 48.95 48.98
CA GLU A 68 119.96 47.86 48.03
C GLU A 68 118.52 47.34 48.13
N LEU A 69 118.00 47.12 49.35
CA LEU A 69 116.62 46.70 49.58
C LEU A 69 115.60 47.77 49.16
N GLN A 70 115.90 49.05 49.37
CA GLN A 70 115.04 50.16 48.95
C GLN A 70 115.00 50.27 47.42
N ALA A 71 116.15 50.16 46.75
CA ALA A 71 116.23 50.12 45.28
C ALA A 71 115.52 48.88 44.69
N PHE A 72 115.72 47.70 45.26
CA PHE A 72 115.03 46.47 44.84
C PHE A 72 113.51 46.56 45.03
N ARG A 73 113.05 47.14 46.14
CA ARG A 73 111.64 47.41 46.39
C ARG A 73 111.06 48.36 45.34
N GLN A 74 111.74 49.46 45.02
CA GLN A 74 111.28 50.38 43.98
C GLN A 74 111.14 49.68 42.62
N VAL A 75 112.11 48.85 42.22
CA VAL A 75 112.04 48.06 40.98
C VAL A 75 110.88 47.04 41.00
N LEU A 76 110.52 46.49 42.16
CA LEU A 76 109.33 45.65 42.30
C LEU A 76 108.02 46.45 42.19
N GLU A 77 107.93 47.63 42.80
CA GLU A 77 106.75 48.51 42.72
C GLU A 77 106.53 49.01 41.28
N GLU A 78 107.60 49.44 40.59
CA GLU A 78 107.57 49.80 39.17
C GLU A 78 107.14 48.62 38.27
N ARG A 79 107.62 47.40 38.55
CA ARG A 79 107.22 46.19 37.81
C ARG A 79 105.78 45.77 38.08
N LEU A 80 105.30 45.91 39.32
CA LEU A 80 103.91 45.62 39.68
C LEU A 80 102.97 46.61 38.98
N GLN A 81 103.27 47.91 39.00
CA GLN A 81 102.48 48.91 38.28
C GLN A 81 102.50 48.66 36.77
N SER A 82 103.65 48.28 36.21
CA SER A 82 103.75 47.93 34.78
C SER A 82 102.93 46.68 34.41
N LEU A 83 102.86 45.67 35.29
CA LEU A 83 102.02 44.49 35.09
C LEU A 83 100.53 44.80 35.24
N GLU A 84 100.15 45.58 36.25
CA GLU A 84 98.76 45.98 36.49
C GLU A 84 98.23 46.80 35.30
N ASN A 85 98.99 47.78 34.82
CA ASN A 85 98.64 48.59 33.65
C ASN A 85 98.48 47.71 32.38
N LEU A 86 99.39 46.75 32.16
CA LEU A 86 99.34 45.82 31.03
C LEU A 86 98.13 44.88 31.11
N ILE A 87 97.76 44.43 32.31
CA ILE A 87 96.56 43.61 32.53
C ILE A 87 95.29 44.43 32.29
N HIS A 88 95.23 45.68 32.76
CA HIS A 88 94.09 46.57 32.54
C HIS A 88 93.87 46.82 31.05
N GLN A 89 94.91 47.29 30.33
CA GLN A 89 94.85 47.52 28.89
C GLN A 89 94.39 46.28 28.12
N ARG A 90 94.93 45.10 28.45
CA ARG A 90 94.57 43.86 27.76
C ARG A 90 93.14 43.39 28.07
N LEU A 91 92.60 43.68 29.26
CA LEU A 91 91.21 43.41 29.59
C LEU A 91 90.26 44.40 28.90
N GLU A 92 90.60 45.69 28.84
CA GLU A 92 89.86 46.70 28.08
C GLU A 92 89.81 46.37 26.58
N GLU A 93 90.94 45.98 25.97
CA GLU A 93 91.00 45.49 24.59
C GLU A 93 90.12 44.25 24.37
N GLN A 94 90.14 43.27 25.29
CA GLN A 94 89.33 42.06 25.14
C GLN A 94 87.83 42.31 25.35
N LEU A 95 87.44 43.21 26.27
CA LEU A 95 86.05 43.61 26.44
C LEU A 95 85.55 44.38 25.22
N ALA A 96 86.29 45.40 24.75
CA ALA A 96 85.91 46.16 23.56
C ALA A 96 85.76 45.28 22.31
N THR A 97 86.65 44.31 22.10
CA THR A 97 86.52 43.35 20.98
C THR A 97 85.44 42.28 21.18
N PHE A 98 84.99 42.04 22.42
CA PHE A 98 83.84 41.17 22.71
C PHE A 98 82.52 41.90 22.48
N ASP A 99 82.40 43.13 22.98
CA ASP A 99 81.22 43.98 22.83
C ASP A 99 80.99 44.32 21.36
N GLN A 100 82.04 44.68 20.60
CA GLN A 100 81.94 44.86 19.14
C GLN A 100 81.39 43.61 18.44
N ARG A 101 81.83 42.41 18.84
CA ARG A 101 81.36 41.13 18.25
C ARG A 101 79.95 40.74 18.67
N LEU A 102 79.47 41.24 19.80
CA LEU A 102 78.06 41.12 20.19
C LEU A 102 77.21 42.07 19.35
N GLU A 103 77.61 43.33 19.22
CA GLU A 103 76.90 44.34 18.43
C GLU A 103 76.78 43.91 16.96
N GLU A 104 77.90 43.51 16.33
CA GLU A 104 77.93 42.94 14.97
C GLU A 104 76.97 41.75 14.80
N ARG A 105 76.80 40.92 15.85
CA ARG A 105 75.87 39.78 15.84
C ARG A 105 74.41 40.17 16.06
N PHE A 106 74.12 41.17 16.90
CA PHE A 106 72.77 41.69 17.07
C PHE A 106 72.30 42.39 15.80
N THR A 107 73.08 43.29 15.21
CA THR A 107 72.75 43.94 13.93
C THR A 107 72.55 42.91 12.80
N ALA A 108 73.40 41.87 12.72
CA ALA A 108 73.23 40.81 11.73
C ALA A 108 71.97 39.95 11.96
N LEU A 109 71.56 39.75 13.22
CA LEU A 109 70.33 39.03 13.57
C LEU A 109 69.09 39.85 13.25
N GLU A 110 69.10 41.15 13.52
CA GLU A 110 68.02 42.09 13.17
C GLU A 110 67.83 42.17 11.65
N GLN A 111 68.91 42.39 10.89
CA GLN A 111 68.86 42.40 9.42
C GLN A 111 68.33 41.08 8.84
N LEU A 112 68.72 39.93 9.41
CA LEU A 112 68.24 38.61 9.01
C LEU A 112 66.79 38.35 9.43
N SER A 113 66.31 38.98 10.50
CA SER A 113 64.91 38.95 10.94
C SER A 113 64.04 39.79 10.00
N GLU A 114 64.46 41.02 9.70
CA GLU A 114 63.76 41.95 8.79
C GLU A 114 63.66 41.37 7.37
N ALA A 115 64.74 40.78 6.86
CA ALA A 115 64.77 40.07 5.58
C ALA A 115 63.87 38.82 5.56
N ARG A 116 63.54 38.23 6.73
CA ARG A 116 62.56 37.14 6.82
C ARG A 116 61.12 37.67 6.86
N PHE A 117 60.84 38.72 7.63
CA PHE A 117 59.50 39.31 7.70
C PHE A 117 59.05 39.84 6.33
N THR A 118 59.88 40.66 5.67
CA THR A 118 59.62 41.12 4.29
C THR A 118 59.48 39.98 3.28
N SER A 119 60.24 38.88 3.44
CA SER A 119 60.10 37.67 2.61
C SER A 119 58.90 36.78 2.97
N ILE A 120 58.22 37.02 4.09
CA ILE A 120 56.96 36.38 4.47
C ILE A 120 55.79 37.22 3.96
N GLU A 121 55.82 38.53 4.20
CA GLU A 121 54.83 39.51 3.76
C GLU A 121 54.61 39.46 2.24
N THR A 122 55.69 39.57 1.45
CA THR A 122 55.64 39.43 -0.02
C THR A 122 55.18 38.05 -0.50
N LYS A 123 55.32 36.99 0.29
CA LYS A 123 54.77 35.67 -0.03
C LYS A 123 53.29 35.54 0.34
N LEU A 124 52.86 36.26 1.39
CA LEU A 124 51.46 36.33 1.80
C LEU A 124 50.64 37.09 0.75
N GLU A 125 51.11 38.27 0.35
CA GLU A 125 50.53 39.08 -0.73
C GLU A 125 50.40 38.27 -2.04
N VAL A 126 51.45 37.55 -2.45
CA VAL A 126 51.42 36.67 -3.63
C VAL A 126 50.52 35.45 -3.46
N ALA A 127 50.21 35.02 -2.23
CA ALA A 127 49.26 33.95 -1.95
C ALA A 127 47.81 34.45 -1.95
N GLU A 128 47.55 35.64 -1.39
CA GLU A 128 46.24 36.30 -1.36
C GLU A 128 45.78 36.66 -2.77
N ASN A 129 46.62 37.34 -3.57
CA ASN A 129 46.31 37.64 -4.98
C ASN A 129 45.97 36.38 -5.79
N LYS A 130 46.67 35.25 -5.55
CA LYS A 130 46.38 33.96 -6.20
C LYS A 130 45.14 33.27 -5.68
N LEU A 131 44.75 33.52 -4.43
CA LEU A 131 43.49 33.04 -3.87
C LEU A 131 42.33 33.77 -4.55
N ASP A 132 42.42 35.09 -4.66
CA ASP A 132 41.41 35.93 -5.31
C ASP A 132 41.27 35.61 -6.81
N GLU A 133 42.38 35.45 -7.55
CA GLU A 133 42.37 34.93 -8.93
C GLU A 133 41.60 33.60 -9.04
N LYS A 134 41.79 32.68 -8.08
CA LYS A 134 41.15 31.35 -8.09
C LYS A 134 39.69 31.38 -7.65
N VAL A 135 39.33 32.25 -6.72
CA VAL A 135 37.94 32.49 -6.31
C VAL A 135 37.15 33.09 -7.47
N GLN A 136 37.74 34.08 -8.17
CA GLN A 136 37.11 34.68 -9.35
C GLN A 136 36.97 33.67 -10.49
N GLU A 137 38.03 32.94 -10.85
CA GLU A 137 37.97 31.91 -11.90
C GLU A 137 36.93 30.81 -11.58
N PHE A 138 36.78 30.43 -10.30
CA PHE A 138 35.78 29.47 -9.87
C PHE A 138 34.35 30.04 -9.95
N SER A 139 34.16 31.30 -9.57
CA SER A 139 32.89 32.03 -9.70
C SER A 139 32.45 32.13 -11.15
N ASP A 140 33.35 32.56 -12.05
CA ASP A 140 33.07 32.72 -13.48
C ASP A 140 32.69 31.37 -14.12
N ARG A 141 33.38 30.28 -13.76
CA ARG A 141 33.06 28.91 -14.21
C ARG A 141 31.72 28.41 -13.68
N LEU A 142 31.32 28.77 -12.45
CA LEU A 142 30.01 28.42 -11.90
C LEU A 142 28.90 29.20 -12.61
N ASN A 143 29.09 30.51 -12.83
CA ASN A 143 28.13 31.35 -13.53
C ASN A 143 27.92 30.90 -14.98
N GLN A 144 28.99 30.55 -15.69
CA GLN A 144 28.90 29.96 -17.02
C GLN A 144 28.09 28.65 -16.99
N ARG A 145 28.46 27.71 -16.10
CA ARG A 145 27.79 26.40 -16.01
C ARG A 145 26.32 26.49 -15.60
N ALA A 146 25.94 27.53 -14.84
CA ALA A 146 24.55 27.83 -14.53
C ALA A 146 23.79 28.28 -15.79
N GLY A 147 24.36 29.22 -16.57
CA GLY A 147 23.80 29.65 -17.85
C GLY A 147 23.65 28.52 -18.86
N ASP A 148 24.70 27.71 -19.05
CA ASP A 148 24.68 26.52 -19.94
C ASP A 148 23.56 25.54 -19.54
N PHE A 149 23.26 25.43 -18.25
CA PHE A 149 22.22 24.55 -17.71
C PHE A 149 20.81 25.15 -17.84
N GLU A 150 20.63 26.45 -17.62
CA GLU A 150 19.38 27.17 -17.88
C GLU A 150 19.00 27.14 -19.36
N GLU A 151 19.96 27.32 -20.28
CA GLU A 151 19.73 27.21 -21.72
C GLU A 151 19.31 25.79 -22.11
N SER A 152 20.03 24.75 -21.64
CA SER A 152 19.68 23.35 -21.92
C SER A 152 18.34 22.91 -21.29
N LEU A 153 17.95 23.46 -20.14
CA LEU A 153 16.61 23.24 -19.57
C LEU A 153 15.53 23.89 -20.42
N ASN A 154 15.71 25.15 -20.86
CA ASN A 154 14.74 25.84 -21.71
C ASN A 154 14.55 25.13 -23.06
N GLU A 155 15.63 24.64 -23.70
CA GLU A 155 15.52 23.79 -24.89
C GLU A 155 14.70 22.52 -24.62
N ARG A 156 14.94 21.84 -23.50
CA ARG A 156 14.22 20.61 -23.12
C ARG A 156 12.75 20.86 -22.84
N PHE A 157 12.40 21.95 -22.15
CA PHE A 157 10.99 22.31 -21.92
C PHE A 157 10.28 22.64 -23.23
N SER A 158 10.90 23.42 -24.12
CA SER A 158 10.30 23.71 -25.44
C SER A 158 10.13 22.45 -26.31
N GLN A 159 11.04 21.47 -26.21
CA GLN A 159 10.89 20.16 -26.87
C GLN A 159 9.80 19.29 -26.22
N LEU A 160 9.64 19.37 -24.90
CA LEU A 160 8.59 18.67 -24.16
C LEU A 160 7.21 19.19 -24.56
N ASP A 161 7.00 20.51 -24.54
CA ASP A 161 5.73 21.16 -24.89
C ASP A 161 5.30 20.76 -26.30
N ALA A 162 6.20 20.86 -27.29
CA ALA A 162 5.93 20.46 -28.67
C ALA A 162 5.56 18.97 -28.80
N ALA A 163 6.21 18.09 -28.04
CA ALA A 163 5.90 16.65 -28.02
C ALA A 163 4.60 16.32 -27.28
N VAL A 164 4.18 17.15 -26.32
CA VAL A 164 2.88 17.05 -25.63
C VAL A 164 1.75 17.52 -26.55
N ASP A 165 1.91 18.66 -27.23
CA ASP A 165 0.94 19.17 -28.22
C ASP A 165 0.73 18.18 -29.39
N GLU A 166 1.81 17.59 -29.90
CA GLU A 166 1.72 16.56 -30.95
C GLU A 166 0.96 15.31 -30.44
N ARG A 167 1.23 14.87 -29.20
CA ARG A 167 0.53 13.72 -28.60
C ARG A 167 -0.94 14.02 -28.33
N LEU A 168 -1.29 15.22 -27.87
CA LEU A 168 -2.68 15.64 -27.66
C LEU A 168 -3.44 15.67 -29.00
N THR A 169 -2.85 16.28 -30.03
CA THR A 169 -3.45 16.36 -31.38
C THR A 169 -3.68 14.97 -31.98
N ASN A 170 -2.70 14.06 -31.84
CA ASN A 170 -2.82 12.68 -32.29
C ASN A 170 -3.86 11.88 -31.49
N ALA A 171 -3.95 12.10 -30.16
CA ALA A 171 -4.93 11.46 -29.30
C ALA A 171 -6.37 11.92 -29.58
N GLU A 172 -6.58 13.22 -29.82
CA GLU A 172 -7.87 13.79 -30.22
C GLU A 172 -8.32 13.23 -31.57
N THR A 173 -7.41 13.19 -32.55
CA THR A 173 -7.67 12.61 -33.88
C THR A 173 -8.09 11.14 -33.77
N ALA A 174 -7.33 10.33 -33.02
CA ALA A 174 -7.64 8.92 -32.80
C ALA A 174 -8.92 8.69 -31.97
N ALA A 175 -9.29 9.61 -31.07
CA ALA A 175 -10.56 9.58 -30.34
C ALA A 175 -11.75 9.85 -31.27
N ASN A 176 -11.65 10.87 -32.13
CA ASN A 176 -12.67 11.21 -33.12
C ASN A 176 -12.88 10.07 -34.14
N GLU A 177 -11.80 9.46 -34.66
CA GLU A 177 -11.90 8.28 -35.52
C GLU A 177 -12.60 7.11 -34.82
N ARG A 178 -12.25 6.81 -33.56
CA ARG A 178 -12.92 5.75 -32.78
C ARG A 178 -14.40 6.04 -32.59
N MET A 179 -14.77 7.28 -32.27
CA MET A 179 -16.17 7.67 -32.06
C MET A 179 -17.00 7.48 -33.33
N SER A 180 -16.51 7.95 -34.48
CA SER A 180 -17.18 7.76 -35.78
C SER A 180 -17.30 6.26 -36.16
N ASN A 181 -16.28 5.45 -35.88
CA ASN A 181 -16.37 3.99 -36.07
C ASN A 181 -17.39 3.33 -35.13
N TYR A 182 -17.55 3.80 -33.89
CA TYR A 182 -18.58 3.30 -32.97
C TYR A 182 -19.99 3.69 -33.42
N GLU A 183 -20.22 4.92 -33.88
CA GLU A 183 -21.50 5.37 -34.44
C GLU A 183 -21.91 4.48 -35.62
N ALA A 184 -21.02 4.30 -36.61
CA ALA A 184 -21.27 3.43 -37.76
C ALA A 184 -21.55 1.96 -37.37
N ALA A 185 -20.87 1.45 -36.34
CA ALA A 185 -21.09 0.09 -35.83
C ALA A 185 -22.42 -0.06 -35.04
N VAL A 186 -22.89 1.01 -34.39
CA VAL A 186 -24.19 1.07 -33.73
C VAL A 186 -25.32 1.12 -34.76
N ASP A 187 -25.22 2.01 -35.76
CA ASP A 187 -26.21 2.12 -36.84
C ASP A 187 -26.36 0.79 -37.62
N ALA A 188 -25.24 0.15 -37.99
CA ALA A 188 -25.25 -1.16 -38.64
C ALA A 188 -25.93 -2.24 -37.78
N ARG A 189 -25.79 -2.19 -36.45
CA ARG A 189 -26.44 -3.12 -35.52
C ARG A 189 -27.94 -2.82 -35.35
N ILE A 190 -28.32 -1.54 -35.34
CA ILE A 190 -29.73 -1.11 -35.29
C ILE A 190 -30.45 -1.55 -36.57
N GLN A 191 -29.85 -1.34 -37.75
CA GLN A 191 -30.42 -1.79 -39.02
C GLN A 191 -30.58 -3.32 -39.03
N ALA A 192 -29.52 -4.08 -38.73
CA ALA A 192 -29.57 -5.55 -38.74
C ALA A 192 -30.59 -6.12 -37.72
N HIS A 193 -30.80 -5.45 -36.58
CA HIS A 193 -31.86 -5.82 -35.64
C HIS A 193 -33.26 -5.50 -36.18
N THR A 194 -33.41 -4.39 -36.90
CA THR A 194 -34.69 -3.97 -37.52
C THR A 194 -35.09 -4.96 -38.62
N ASP A 195 -34.18 -5.26 -39.55
CA ASP A 195 -34.37 -6.26 -40.61
C ASP A 195 -34.75 -7.64 -40.04
N ALA A 196 -34.12 -8.04 -38.92
CA ALA A 196 -34.40 -9.30 -38.23
C ALA A 196 -35.74 -9.31 -37.47
N VAL A 197 -36.27 -8.15 -37.06
CA VAL A 197 -37.61 -8.02 -36.50
C VAL A 197 -38.66 -8.12 -37.60
N ASP A 198 -38.48 -7.41 -38.71
CA ASP A 198 -39.43 -7.42 -39.83
C ASP A 198 -39.53 -8.81 -40.47
N ALA A 199 -38.41 -9.50 -40.68
CA ALA A 199 -38.41 -10.89 -41.16
C ALA A 199 -39.19 -11.85 -40.22
N ARG A 200 -39.07 -11.68 -38.91
CA ARG A 200 -39.82 -12.45 -37.90
C ARG A 200 -41.31 -12.07 -37.86
N LEU A 201 -41.66 -10.82 -38.14
CA LEU A 201 -43.04 -10.37 -38.24
C LEU A 201 -43.71 -10.95 -39.49
N GLU A 202 -43.04 -10.93 -40.64
CA GLU A 202 -43.52 -11.60 -41.86
C GLU A 202 -43.73 -13.11 -41.64
N GLU A 203 -42.77 -13.81 -41.05
CA GLU A 203 -42.89 -15.24 -40.76
C GLU A 203 -44.10 -15.52 -39.83
N ARG A 204 -44.27 -14.70 -38.78
CA ARG A 204 -45.41 -14.84 -37.86
C ARG A 204 -46.75 -14.52 -38.50
N LEU A 205 -46.81 -13.55 -39.43
CA LEU A 205 -48.03 -13.23 -40.18
C LEU A 205 -48.43 -14.38 -41.11
N ARG A 206 -47.50 -14.92 -41.90
CA ARG A 206 -47.74 -16.11 -42.74
C ARG A 206 -48.19 -17.32 -41.91
N ASN A 207 -47.56 -17.53 -40.75
CA ASN A 207 -47.95 -18.58 -39.80
C ASN A 207 -49.28 -18.30 -39.05
N ILE A 208 -49.84 -17.09 -39.12
CA ILE A 208 -51.21 -16.78 -38.65
C ILE A 208 -52.21 -17.02 -39.78
N GLU A 209 -51.88 -16.59 -41.00
CA GLU A 209 -52.68 -16.76 -42.22
C GLU A 209 -52.96 -18.23 -42.52
N VAL A 210 -51.93 -19.08 -42.63
CA VAL A 210 -52.08 -20.53 -42.88
C VAL A 210 -52.97 -21.20 -41.82
N ARG A 211 -52.77 -20.88 -40.53
CA ARG A 211 -53.61 -21.43 -39.45
C ARG A 211 -55.03 -20.88 -39.46
N SER A 212 -55.26 -19.69 -39.99
CA SER A 212 -56.61 -19.13 -40.19
C SER A 212 -57.34 -19.90 -41.30
N ASP A 213 -56.66 -20.18 -42.41
CA ASP A 213 -57.19 -20.97 -43.51
C ASP A 213 -57.51 -22.41 -43.08
N GLU A 214 -56.59 -23.09 -42.41
CA GLU A 214 -56.84 -24.40 -41.78
C GLU A 214 -58.06 -24.36 -40.84
N ARG A 215 -58.20 -23.29 -40.04
CA ARG A 215 -59.30 -23.13 -39.09
C ARG A 215 -60.64 -22.91 -39.78
N THR A 216 -60.69 -22.13 -40.87
CA THR A 216 -61.92 -21.92 -41.63
C THR A 216 -62.35 -23.18 -42.36
N VAL A 217 -61.42 -23.93 -42.98
CA VAL A 217 -61.70 -25.24 -43.59
C VAL A 217 -62.25 -26.23 -42.56
N GLN A 218 -61.63 -26.34 -41.37
CA GLN A 218 -62.11 -27.19 -40.29
C GLN A 218 -63.51 -26.80 -39.80
N LEU A 219 -63.81 -25.50 -39.68
CA LEU A 219 -65.14 -25.02 -39.27
C LEU A 219 -66.20 -25.30 -40.34
N THR A 220 -65.89 -25.08 -41.62
CA THR A 220 -66.80 -25.41 -42.73
C THR A 220 -67.14 -26.90 -42.75
N GLU A 221 -66.15 -27.77 -42.55
CA GLU A 221 -66.37 -29.22 -42.50
C GLU A 221 -67.21 -29.65 -41.30
N GLN A 222 -66.96 -29.09 -40.10
CA GLN A 222 -67.80 -29.34 -38.92
C GLN A 222 -69.25 -28.88 -39.12
N VAL A 223 -69.46 -27.75 -39.80
CA VAL A 223 -70.79 -27.25 -40.16
C VAL A 223 -71.48 -28.19 -41.14
N ASN A 224 -70.79 -28.63 -42.20
CA ASN A 224 -71.32 -29.61 -43.17
C ASN A 224 -71.75 -30.91 -42.47
N GLN A 225 -70.87 -31.51 -41.66
CA GLN A 225 -71.18 -32.72 -40.89
C GLN A 225 -72.38 -32.54 -39.95
N THR A 226 -72.52 -31.36 -39.35
CA THR A 226 -73.67 -31.02 -38.49
C THR A 226 -74.97 -30.89 -39.30
N PHE A 227 -74.92 -30.32 -40.51
CA PHE A 227 -76.08 -30.28 -41.42
C PHE A 227 -76.46 -31.68 -41.90
N ASP A 228 -75.50 -32.52 -42.29
CA ASP A 228 -75.69 -33.91 -42.71
C ASP A 228 -76.39 -34.75 -41.62
N GLN A 229 -75.91 -34.64 -40.38
CA GLN A 229 -76.55 -35.31 -39.23
C GLN A 229 -77.98 -34.81 -39.01
N ARG A 230 -78.23 -33.51 -39.17
CA ARG A 230 -79.57 -32.92 -39.04
C ARG A 230 -80.51 -33.30 -40.18
N ALA A 231 -80.01 -33.45 -41.41
CA ALA A 231 -80.76 -33.91 -42.56
C ALA A 231 -81.22 -35.35 -42.37
N ARG A 232 -80.30 -36.29 -42.12
CA ARG A 232 -80.65 -37.70 -41.82
C ARG A 232 -81.60 -37.83 -40.62
N SER A 233 -81.43 -36.97 -39.61
CA SER A 233 -82.32 -36.86 -38.45
C SER A 233 -83.72 -36.32 -38.80
N LEU A 234 -83.84 -35.48 -39.83
CA LEU A 234 -85.11 -35.01 -40.37
C LEU A 234 -85.79 -36.11 -41.18
N ASP A 235 -85.06 -36.76 -42.08
CA ASP A 235 -85.57 -37.82 -42.97
C ASP A 235 -86.22 -38.94 -42.16
N VAL A 236 -85.50 -39.48 -41.16
CA VAL A 236 -86.05 -40.51 -40.25
C VAL A 236 -87.34 -40.05 -39.54
N ARG A 237 -87.44 -38.77 -39.13
CA ARG A 237 -88.67 -38.21 -38.54
C ARG A 237 -89.80 -38.01 -39.54
N VAL A 238 -89.48 -37.85 -40.82
CA VAL A 238 -90.45 -37.71 -41.93
C VAL A 238 -90.98 -39.09 -42.31
N ASP A 239 -90.11 -40.10 -42.42
CA ASP A 239 -90.47 -41.50 -42.67
C ASP A 239 -91.34 -42.08 -41.54
N ASP A 240 -91.02 -41.78 -40.27
CA ASP A 240 -91.87 -42.16 -39.12
C ASP A 240 -93.25 -41.49 -39.19
N ARG A 241 -93.33 -40.25 -39.68
CA ARG A 241 -94.61 -39.54 -39.86
C ARG A 241 -95.42 -40.14 -41.01
N PHE A 242 -94.80 -40.46 -42.14
CA PHE A 242 -95.47 -41.13 -43.25
C PHE A 242 -95.95 -42.53 -42.84
N SER A 243 -95.10 -43.33 -42.18
CA SER A 243 -95.45 -44.66 -41.66
C SER A 243 -96.64 -44.63 -40.70
N ASN A 244 -96.75 -43.60 -39.85
CA ASN A 244 -97.87 -43.44 -38.94
C ASN A 244 -99.13 -42.85 -39.62
N LEU A 245 -98.96 -42.05 -40.67
CA LEU A 245 -100.08 -41.57 -41.51
C LEU A 245 -100.69 -42.73 -42.31
N GLU A 246 -99.86 -43.60 -42.88
CA GLU A 246 -100.25 -44.81 -43.61
C GLU A 246 -101.04 -45.77 -42.70
N ARG A 247 -100.50 -46.11 -41.52
CA ARG A 247 -101.23 -46.89 -40.49
C ARG A 247 -102.57 -46.25 -40.09
N ASN A 248 -102.67 -44.92 -40.05
CA ASN A 248 -103.92 -44.23 -39.73
C ASN A 248 -104.93 -44.35 -40.90
N LEU A 249 -104.47 -44.21 -42.14
CA LEU A 249 -105.27 -44.42 -43.34
C LEU A 249 -105.77 -45.87 -43.41
N ASP A 250 -104.92 -46.87 -43.18
CA ASP A 250 -105.31 -48.29 -43.12
C ASP A 250 -106.37 -48.55 -42.05
N GLN A 251 -106.19 -48.03 -40.83
CA GLN A 251 -107.22 -48.14 -39.78
C GLN A 251 -108.53 -47.47 -40.17
N ARG A 252 -108.49 -46.31 -40.84
CA ARG A 252 -109.69 -45.61 -41.32
C ARG A 252 -110.37 -46.37 -42.47
N MET A 253 -109.60 -46.93 -43.40
CA MET A 253 -110.12 -47.72 -44.51
C MET A 253 -110.73 -49.04 -44.01
N GLY A 254 -110.04 -49.80 -43.16
CA GLY A 254 -110.59 -51.03 -42.57
C GLY A 254 -111.78 -50.80 -41.64
N ASN A 255 -111.90 -49.62 -41.01
CA ASN A 255 -113.11 -49.24 -40.27
C ASN A 255 -114.25 -48.79 -41.20
N PHE A 256 -113.94 -48.16 -42.32
CA PHE A 256 -114.92 -47.81 -43.37
C PHE A 256 -115.46 -49.07 -44.06
N GLU A 257 -114.60 -50.04 -44.33
CA GLU A 257 -114.92 -51.36 -44.90
C GLU A 257 -115.86 -52.14 -43.97
N LYS A 258 -115.49 -52.32 -42.69
CA LYS A 258 -116.39 -52.88 -41.65
C LYS A 258 -117.69 -52.09 -41.49
N GLY A 259 -117.67 -50.78 -41.71
CA GLY A 259 -118.85 -49.92 -41.72
C GLY A 259 -119.75 -50.15 -42.93
N ILE A 260 -119.19 -50.50 -44.09
CA ILE A 260 -119.92 -50.96 -45.27
C ILE A 260 -120.48 -52.35 -45.01
N ASP A 261 -119.68 -53.31 -44.53
CA ASP A 261 -120.12 -54.67 -44.23
C ASP A 261 -121.27 -54.69 -43.22
N HIS A 262 -121.16 -53.93 -42.14
CA HIS A 262 -122.23 -53.82 -41.15
C HIS A 262 -123.51 -53.20 -41.74
N ARG A 263 -123.39 -52.23 -42.65
CA ARG A 263 -124.54 -51.65 -43.38
C ARG A 263 -125.12 -52.61 -44.41
N LEU A 264 -124.31 -53.42 -45.07
CA LEU A 264 -124.75 -54.47 -45.99
C LEU A 264 -125.48 -55.58 -45.23
N TYR A 265 -124.89 -56.13 -44.18
CA TYR A 265 -125.51 -57.13 -43.29
C TYR A 265 -126.81 -56.63 -42.64
N THR A 266 -126.84 -55.37 -42.15
CA THR A 266 -128.06 -54.77 -41.60
C THR A 266 -129.13 -54.59 -42.68
N ARG A 267 -128.74 -54.24 -43.92
CA ARG A 267 -129.65 -54.15 -45.07
C ARG A 267 -130.15 -55.52 -45.53
N GLU A 268 -129.30 -56.54 -45.53
CA GLU A 268 -129.63 -57.94 -45.84
C GLU A 268 -130.63 -58.49 -44.83
N LYS A 269 -130.31 -58.40 -43.52
CA LYS A 269 -131.23 -58.74 -42.43
C LYS A 269 -132.55 -57.96 -42.49
N PHE A 270 -132.51 -56.68 -42.88
CA PHE A 270 -133.73 -55.91 -43.12
C PHE A 270 -134.52 -56.44 -44.33
N MET A 271 -133.87 -56.82 -45.43
CA MET A 271 -134.56 -57.44 -46.57
C MET A 271 -135.13 -58.82 -46.22
N ASP A 272 -134.47 -59.62 -45.38
CA ASP A 272 -135.01 -60.87 -44.86
C ASP A 272 -136.20 -60.65 -43.93
N GLU A 273 -136.11 -59.72 -42.97
CA GLU A 273 -137.24 -59.34 -42.11
C GLU A 273 -138.41 -58.77 -42.93
N GLN A 274 -138.14 -58.05 -44.03
CA GLN A 274 -139.15 -57.62 -44.99
C GLN A 274 -139.69 -58.78 -45.84
N MET A 275 -138.88 -59.75 -46.27
CA MET A 275 -139.31 -60.94 -47.02
C MET A 275 -140.19 -61.86 -46.16
N VAL A 276 -139.83 -62.10 -44.90
CA VAL A 276 -140.66 -62.86 -43.95
C VAL A 276 -141.95 -62.10 -43.64
N ARG A 277 -141.89 -60.77 -43.45
CA ARG A 277 -143.10 -59.95 -43.30
C ARG A 277 -143.95 -59.93 -44.56
N PHE A 278 -143.37 -59.89 -45.75
CA PHE A 278 -144.08 -59.88 -47.02
C PHE A 278 -144.70 -61.24 -47.33
N SER A 279 -144.00 -62.34 -47.06
CA SER A 279 -144.57 -63.69 -47.14
C SER A 279 -145.75 -63.86 -46.18
N LYS A 280 -145.63 -63.34 -44.95
CA LYS A 280 -146.73 -63.37 -43.98
C LYS A 280 -147.88 -62.44 -44.38
N ASP A 281 -147.60 -61.20 -44.77
CA ASP A 281 -148.59 -60.22 -45.24
C ASP A 281 -149.22 -60.64 -46.58
N VAL A 282 -148.61 -61.51 -47.39
CA VAL A 282 -149.22 -62.13 -48.58
C VAL A 282 -150.14 -63.29 -48.21
N VAL A 283 -149.81 -64.12 -47.21
CA VAL A 283 -150.73 -65.14 -46.67
C VAL A 283 -151.91 -64.46 -45.97
N ASP A 284 -151.62 -63.58 -45.00
CA ASP A 284 -152.61 -62.81 -44.27
C ASP A 284 -153.47 -61.95 -45.23
N ARG A 285 -152.90 -61.37 -46.31
CA ARG A 285 -153.70 -60.73 -47.38
C ARG A 285 -154.42 -61.69 -48.30
N SER A 286 -154.03 -62.94 -48.48
CA SER A 286 -154.80 -63.87 -49.31
C SER A 286 -156.13 -64.21 -48.62
N ASP A 287 -156.07 -64.54 -47.33
CA ASP A 287 -157.26 -64.77 -46.50
C ASP A 287 -158.06 -63.47 -46.30
N LEU A 288 -157.38 -62.34 -46.07
CA LEU A 288 -158.06 -61.04 -45.94
C LEU A 288 -158.58 -60.48 -47.29
N LEU A 289 -158.06 -60.89 -48.45
CA LEU A 289 -158.61 -60.51 -49.77
C LEU A 289 -159.77 -61.40 -50.18
N LEU A 290 -159.84 -62.65 -49.70
CA LEU A 290 -161.09 -63.41 -49.72
C LEU A 290 -162.17 -62.64 -48.94
N ALA A 291 -161.93 -62.34 -47.66
CA ALA A 291 -162.87 -61.59 -46.81
C ALA A 291 -163.14 -60.13 -47.26
N GLN A 292 -162.16 -59.46 -47.89
CA GLN A 292 -162.33 -58.10 -48.41
C GLN A 292 -162.77 -58.03 -49.87
N SER A 293 -162.80 -59.14 -50.62
CA SER A 293 -163.56 -59.20 -51.88
C SER A 293 -165.06 -59.05 -51.60
N GLU A 294 -165.54 -59.65 -50.50
CA GLU A 294 -166.91 -59.50 -50.02
C GLU A 294 -167.18 -58.09 -49.45
N GLN A 295 -166.23 -57.48 -48.71
CA GLN A 295 -166.44 -56.16 -48.09
C GLN A 295 -166.01 -54.90 -48.89
N ARG A 296 -165.11 -54.98 -49.89
CA ARG A 296 -164.67 -53.77 -50.63
C ARG A 296 -165.70 -53.27 -51.65
N ILE A 297 -166.69 -54.09 -51.99
CA ILE A 297 -167.92 -53.66 -52.69
C ILE A 297 -168.64 -52.56 -51.87
N ASP A 298 -168.59 -52.61 -50.54
CA ASP A 298 -169.45 -51.81 -49.66
C ASP A 298 -168.82 -50.47 -49.20
N LYS A 299 -167.48 -50.40 -49.09
CA LYS A 299 -166.77 -49.26 -48.45
C LYS A 299 -165.89 -48.39 -49.35
N LEU A 300 -165.95 -48.60 -50.68
CA LEU A 300 -165.49 -47.61 -51.68
C LEU A 300 -166.25 -46.25 -51.60
N ARG A 301 -167.28 -46.16 -50.74
CA ARG A 301 -168.09 -44.97 -50.47
C ARG A 301 -167.47 -43.90 -49.55
N ARG A 302 -166.33 -44.14 -48.87
CA ARG A 302 -165.83 -43.20 -47.84
C ARG A 302 -164.36 -42.83 -48.00
N ALA A 303 -164.18 -41.61 -48.52
CA ALA A 303 -163.11 -40.63 -48.22
C ALA A 303 -161.73 -41.19 -47.83
N MET A 304 -160.66 -41.05 -48.61
CA MET A 304 -160.34 -40.01 -49.60
C MET A 304 -160.47 -38.58 -49.03
N ARG A 305 -159.56 -38.17 -48.15
CA ARG A 305 -159.18 -36.76 -47.86
C ARG A 305 -157.90 -36.65 -46.99
N LEU A 306 -156.95 -35.79 -47.41
CA LEU A 306 -156.00 -34.95 -46.63
C LEU A 306 -155.00 -35.64 -45.65
N VAL A 307 -153.66 -35.67 -45.78
CA VAL A 307 -152.60 -35.14 -46.73
C VAL A 307 -151.93 -33.75 -46.38
N LEU A 308 -150.56 -33.63 -46.47
CA LEU A 308 -149.56 -32.50 -46.30
C LEU A 308 -149.05 -32.16 -44.84
N GLU A 309 -147.92 -31.49 -44.44
CA GLU A 309 -146.50 -31.08 -44.84
C GLU A 309 -145.77 -30.42 -43.59
N ALA A 310 -144.50 -29.95 -43.37
CA ALA A 310 -143.09 -29.79 -43.92
C ALA A 310 -142.08 -29.67 -42.68
N GLY A 311 -140.82 -29.14 -42.54
CA GLY A 311 -139.66 -28.42 -43.21
C GLY A 311 -138.85 -27.57 -42.13
N LYS A 312 -137.57 -27.05 -42.11
CA LYS A 312 -136.21 -27.03 -42.80
C LYS A 312 -135.10 -26.36 -41.85
N GLY A 313 -133.77 -26.28 -42.14
CA GLY A 313 -132.71 -25.57 -41.30
C GLY A 313 -131.19 -25.56 -41.78
N GLU A 314 -130.25 -24.74 -41.21
CA GLU A 314 -128.84 -24.50 -41.74
C GLU A 314 -127.75 -23.76 -40.82
N LYS A 315 -126.41 -23.81 -41.16
CA LYS A 315 -125.24 -22.82 -40.97
C LYS A 315 -124.13 -22.82 -39.83
N SER A 316 -123.13 -21.88 -39.88
CA SER A 316 -121.71 -21.88 -39.31
C SER A 316 -121.04 -20.48 -39.00
N PHE A 317 -119.78 -20.35 -38.45
CA PHE A 317 -118.61 -19.39 -38.78
C PHE A 317 -117.49 -19.16 -37.67
N GLU A 318 -116.55 -18.18 -37.84
CA GLU A 318 -115.12 -18.04 -37.33
C GLU A 318 -114.86 -17.08 -36.09
N GLU A 319 -113.70 -16.52 -35.61
CA GLU A 319 -112.29 -16.18 -36.06
C GLU A 319 -111.33 -15.67 -34.87
N SER A 320 -109.99 -15.47 -35.05
CA SER A 320 -109.09 -14.33 -34.57
C SER A 320 -107.87 -14.38 -33.56
N LEU A 321 -106.85 -13.52 -33.84
CA LEU A 321 -105.78 -12.81 -33.01
C LEU A 321 -104.27 -13.26 -32.87
N THR A 322 -103.37 -12.27 -32.63
CA THR A 322 -101.87 -12.26 -32.69
C THR A 322 -101.23 -11.18 -31.73
N ALA A 323 -99.92 -10.80 -31.60
CA ALA A 323 -98.60 -10.97 -32.28
C ALA A 323 -97.37 -10.53 -31.39
N PHE A 324 -96.12 -10.47 -31.94
CA PHE A 324 -94.88 -9.70 -31.53
C PHE A 324 -94.03 -10.16 -30.28
N ASP A 325 -92.74 -9.80 -30.04
CA ASP A 325 -91.53 -9.44 -30.89
C ASP A 325 -90.19 -9.28 -30.06
N GLN A 326 -89.02 -9.26 -30.75
CA GLN A 326 -87.66 -8.72 -30.43
C GLN A 326 -86.64 -9.37 -29.42
N VAL A 327 -85.41 -8.80 -29.36
CA VAL A 327 -84.17 -9.56 -29.70
C VAL A 327 -82.83 -9.16 -28.98
N THR A 328 -81.94 -10.16 -28.77
CA THR A 328 -80.48 -10.13 -28.40
C THR A 328 -79.93 -9.29 -27.23
N SER A 329 -79.16 -9.94 -26.34
CA SER A 329 -77.67 -9.85 -26.31
C SER A 329 -77.06 -10.68 -25.16
N TYR A 330 -75.86 -11.25 -25.36
CA TYR A 330 -75.03 -11.80 -24.27
C TYR A 330 -73.57 -11.89 -24.72
N ALA A 331 -72.68 -11.14 -24.08
CA ALA A 331 -71.23 -11.24 -24.24
C ALA A 331 -70.59 -11.25 -22.85
N GLY A 332 -69.80 -12.28 -22.53
CA GLY A 332 -69.32 -12.46 -21.16
C GLY A 332 -68.42 -13.66 -20.92
N ARG A 333 -67.12 -13.51 -21.19
CA ARG A 333 -66.03 -14.27 -20.56
C ARG A 333 -64.66 -13.73 -20.94
N LEU A 334 -63.88 -13.24 -19.96
CA LEU A 334 -62.50 -13.69 -19.66
C LEU A 334 -61.80 -12.80 -18.60
N SER A 335 -61.30 -13.44 -17.53
CA SER A 335 -60.30 -12.91 -16.56
C SER A 335 -60.76 -11.68 -15.74
N PRO A 336 -60.10 -11.30 -14.60
CA PRO A 336 -58.64 -11.25 -14.37
C PRO A 336 -58.09 -12.32 -13.41
N LEU A 337 -56.77 -12.54 -13.49
CA LEU A 337 -55.98 -13.32 -12.53
C LEU A 337 -54.59 -12.66 -12.39
N ALA A 338 -54.42 -11.75 -11.42
CA ALA A 338 -53.14 -11.08 -11.12
C ALA A 338 -53.19 -10.33 -9.78
N LYS A 339 -52.80 -10.98 -8.66
CA LYS A 339 -52.39 -10.35 -7.39
C LYS A 339 -51.51 -11.28 -6.56
N ASN A 340 -50.57 -10.67 -5.81
CA ASN A 340 -49.56 -11.25 -4.90
C ASN A 340 -48.37 -11.86 -5.67
N ASP A 341 -47.13 -11.35 -5.52
CA ASP A 341 -46.20 -11.77 -4.44
C ASP A 341 -45.17 -10.69 -3.96
N ASP A 342 -45.10 -9.50 -4.56
CA ASP A 342 -43.98 -8.53 -4.39
C ASP A 342 -43.79 -7.92 -2.97
N ALA A 343 -44.77 -8.08 -2.09
CA ALA A 343 -44.80 -7.38 -0.79
C ALA A 343 -43.71 -7.84 0.19
N ALA A 344 -43.35 -9.13 0.19
CA ALA A 344 -42.41 -9.71 1.15
C ALA A 344 -40.94 -9.37 0.83
N ALA A 345 -40.57 -9.36 -0.45
CA ALA A 345 -39.21 -9.03 -0.88
C ALA A 345 -38.80 -7.61 -0.45
N THR A 346 -39.73 -6.65 -0.58
CA THR A 346 -39.52 -5.22 -0.32
C THR A 346 -39.25 -4.92 1.16
N GLN A 347 -39.81 -5.70 2.09
CA GLN A 347 -39.51 -5.55 3.52
C GLN A 347 -38.10 -6.05 3.87
N ASN A 348 -37.69 -7.22 3.34
CA ASN A 348 -36.38 -7.80 3.63
C ASN A 348 -35.23 -6.96 3.06
N SER A 349 -35.37 -6.40 1.85
CA SER A 349 -34.35 -5.51 1.27
C SER A 349 -34.14 -4.23 2.09
N THR A 350 -35.23 -3.70 2.66
CA THR A 350 -35.19 -2.49 3.50
C THR A 350 -34.49 -2.76 4.84
N ALA A 351 -34.70 -3.93 5.45
CA ALA A 351 -34.04 -4.32 6.69
C ALA A 351 -32.51 -4.45 6.51
N LEU A 352 -32.07 -5.20 5.49
CA LEU A 352 -30.65 -5.40 5.18
C LEU A 352 -29.91 -4.07 4.94
N TYR A 353 -30.52 -3.13 4.21
CA TYR A 353 -29.96 -1.81 3.98
C TYR A 353 -29.70 -1.04 5.29
N HIS A 354 -30.63 -1.10 6.24
CA HIS A 354 -30.45 -0.46 7.56
C HIS A 354 -29.36 -1.15 8.41
N GLU A 355 -29.32 -2.48 8.45
CA GLU A 355 -28.28 -3.23 9.16
C GLU A 355 -26.87 -2.87 8.64
N ILE A 356 -26.72 -2.76 7.32
CA ILE A 356 -25.47 -2.35 6.68
C ILE A 356 -25.06 -0.92 7.11
N VAL A 357 -25.98 0.05 7.01
CA VAL A 357 -25.70 1.47 7.30
C VAL A 357 -25.41 1.70 8.79
N GLU A 358 -26.01 0.95 9.70
CA GLU A 358 -25.69 1.05 11.13
C GLU A 358 -24.32 0.41 11.48
N TRP A 359 -23.99 -0.77 10.92
CA TRP A 359 -22.68 -1.39 11.14
C TRP A 359 -21.52 -0.46 10.74
N LYS A 360 -21.65 0.19 9.58
CA LYS A 360 -20.66 1.09 8.99
C LYS A 360 -20.22 2.24 9.91
N LYS A 361 -21.05 2.63 10.89
CA LYS A 361 -20.72 3.67 11.89
C LYS A 361 -19.73 3.21 12.95
N THR A 362 -19.48 1.91 13.08
CA THR A 362 -18.67 1.30 14.17
C THR A 362 -17.63 0.29 13.67
N ALA A 363 -17.61 -0.02 12.37
CA ALA A 363 -16.73 -1.02 11.76
C ALA A 363 -15.22 -0.72 11.94
N THR A 364 -14.84 0.55 12.11
CA THR A 364 -13.46 1.01 12.39
C THR A 364 -13.12 0.97 13.88
N ASP A 365 -14.04 1.30 14.78
CA ASP A 365 -13.80 1.42 16.24
C ASP A 365 -13.38 0.10 16.92
N ALA A 366 -13.68 -1.04 16.29
CA ALA A 366 -13.31 -2.37 16.78
C ALA A 366 -11.91 -2.83 16.30
N LEU A 367 -11.32 -2.16 15.30
CA LEU A 367 -10.16 -2.65 14.54
C LEU A 367 -8.84 -2.57 15.32
N ASN A 368 -8.61 -1.45 16.01
CA ASN A 368 -7.35 -1.12 16.70
C ASN A 368 -7.34 -1.57 18.18
N ARG A 369 -8.01 -2.68 18.49
CA ARG A 369 -7.93 -3.35 19.79
C ARG A 369 -6.82 -4.41 19.74
N PHE A 370 -5.63 -4.03 20.16
CA PHE A 370 -4.45 -4.89 20.15
C PHE A 370 -4.40 -5.80 21.39
N THR A 371 -3.83 -7.00 21.24
CA THR A 371 -3.44 -7.83 22.39
C THR A 371 -2.20 -7.24 23.10
N SER A 372 -1.80 -7.78 24.25
CA SER A 372 -0.59 -7.29 24.96
C SER A 372 0.67 -7.36 24.11
N ASP A 373 0.81 -8.42 23.30
CA ASP A 373 2.00 -8.67 22.48
C ASP A 373 1.97 -7.81 21.20
N GLU A 374 0.77 -7.61 20.64
CA GLU A 374 0.54 -6.68 19.53
C GLU A 374 0.77 -5.21 19.96
N GLN A 375 0.43 -4.85 21.20
CA GLN A 375 0.64 -3.51 21.72
C GLN A 375 2.14 -3.18 21.86
N GLU A 376 3.01 -4.14 22.18
CA GLU A 376 4.47 -3.90 22.16
C GLU A 376 4.96 -3.55 20.74
N ILE A 377 4.42 -4.22 19.71
CA ILE A 377 4.74 -3.93 18.31
C ILE A 377 4.26 -2.53 17.92
N VAL A 378 3.02 -2.18 18.29
CA VAL A 378 2.41 -0.85 18.03
C VAL A 378 3.18 0.26 18.72
N ASP A 379 3.46 0.13 20.02
CA ASP A 379 4.20 1.13 20.79
C ASP A 379 5.63 1.30 20.24
N TYR A 380 6.25 0.21 19.79
CA TYR A 380 7.58 0.25 19.15
C TYR A 380 7.55 0.97 17.80
N ILE A 381 6.56 0.71 16.92
CA ILE A 381 6.40 1.44 15.65
C ILE A 381 6.20 2.95 15.92
N LEU A 382 5.23 3.29 16.78
CA LEU A 382 4.91 4.68 17.14
C LEU A 382 6.03 5.40 17.91
N SER A 383 7.03 4.67 18.42
CA SER A 383 8.21 5.27 19.04
C SER A 383 9.13 5.96 18.04
N PHE A 384 9.13 5.57 16.75
CA PHE A 384 9.96 6.17 15.69
C PHE A 384 9.25 7.25 14.86
N SER A 385 7.91 7.38 14.94
CA SER A 385 7.17 8.42 14.22
C SER A 385 7.62 9.83 14.67
N PRO A 386 7.90 10.78 13.77
CA PRO A 386 8.19 12.18 14.15
C PRO A 386 7.07 12.83 14.99
N GLN A 387 7.36 13.96 15.64
CA GLN A 387 6.33 14.84 16.23
C GLN A 387 6.09 16.09 15.37
N ASP A 388 7.07 16.38 14.52
CA ASP A 388 7.30 17.54 13.69
C ASP A 388 6.89 17.32 12.22
N GLN A 389 6.51 16.09 11.86
CA GLN A 389 5.79 15.75 10.62
C GLN A 389 4.45 15.09 10.98
N PRO A 390 3.32 15.83 10.93
CA PRO A 390 2.01 15.30 11.30
C PRO A 390 1.57 14.14 10.41
N ASP A 391 1.82 14.22 9.11
CA ASP A 391 1.19 13.35 8.11
C ASP A 391 1.77 11.92 8.14
N GLY A 392 3.08 11.76 8.26
CA GLY A 392 3.71 10.45 8.50
C GLY A 392 3.34 9.84 9.87
N SER A 393 3.05 10.69 10.87
CA SER A 393 2.52 10.23 12.16
C SER A 393 1.08 9.71 12.01
N LEU A 394 0.26 10.33 11.16
CA LEU A 394 -1.10 9.88 10.83
C LEU A 394 -1.10 8.58 10.02
N TYR A 395 -0.28 8.49 8.97
CA TYR A 395 -0.13 7.27 8.15
C TYR A 395 0.27 6.07 9.03
N ALA A 396 1.29 6.24 9.86
CA ALA A 396 1.75 5.18 10.76
C ALA A 396 0.63 4.69 11.72
N GLN A 397 -0.20 5.60 12.24
CA GLN A 397 -1.34 5.27 13.10
C GLN A 397 -2.49 4.57 12.36
N GLN A 398 -2.77 4.97 11.12
CA GLN A 398 -3.83 4.39 10.29
C GLN A 398 -3.53 2.93 9.93
N HIS A 399 -2.27 2.58 9.71
CA HIS A 399 -1.86 1.26 9.22
C HIS A 399 -1.36 0.29 10.31
N LEU A 400 -1.51 0.61 11.60
CA LEU A 400 -1.02 -0.24 12.71
C LEU A 400 -1.51 -1.69 12.63
N ARG A 401 -2.80 -1.92 12.37
CA ARG A 401 -3.35 -3.27 12.24
C ARG A 401 -2.73 -4.02 11.05
N ARG A 402 -2.53 -3.34 9.92
CA ARG A 402 -1.83 -3.91 8.76
C ARG A 402 -0.40 -4.32 9.11
N PHE A 403 0.38 -3.43 9.73
CA PHE A 403 1.77 -3.70 10.11
C PHE A 403 1.90 -4.89 11.08
N VAL A 404 1.02 -4.98 12.09
CA VAL A 404 0.95 -6.12 13.01
C VAL A 404 0.63 -7.42 12.25
N ASN A 405 -0.41 -7.42 11.40
CA ASN A 405 -0.85 -8.59 10.64
C ASN A 405 0.16 -9.04 9.56
N THR A 406 0.97 -8.11 9.01
CA THR A 406 2.11 -8.43 8.14
C THR A 406 3.24 -9.07 8.93
N LEU A 407 3.63 -8.46 10.06
CA LEU A 407 4.75 -8.94 10.90
C LEU A 407 4.51 -10.35 11.45
N GLN A 408 3.28 -10.66 11.87
CA GLN A 408 2.85 -12.00 12.30
C GLN A 408 3.00 -13.08 11.21
N ARG A 409 3.09 -12.68 9.93
CA ARG A 409 3.20 -13.58 8.76
C ARG A 409 4.60 -13.63 8.15
N ILE A 410 5.57 -12.90 8.72
CA ILE A 410 6.95 -12.93 8.26
C ILE A 410 7.60 -14.27 8.67
N PRO A 411 8.13 -15.06 7.71
CA PRO A 411 8.80 -16.31 8.05
C PRO A 411 10.11 -16.02 8.81
N PRO A 412 10.48 -16.85 9.80
CA PRO A 412 11.73 -16.65 10.54
C PRO A 412 12.95 -16.82 9.60
N PRO A 413 14.01 -16.01 9.80
CA PRO A 413 15.20 -16.06 8.96
C PRO A 413 15.92 -17.41 9.07
N ARG A 414 16.38 -17.93 7.93
CA ARG A 414 17.09 -19.22 7.87
C ARG A 414 18.52 -19.16 8.41
N SER A 415 19.10 -17.96 8.50
CA SER A 415 20.45 -17.73 8.99
C SER A 415 20.58 -16.36 9.65
N THR A 416 21.61 -16.18 10.47
CA THR A 416 21.98 -14.87 11.04
C THR A 416 22.60 -13.89 10.01
N ALA A 417 22.61 -14.26 8.71
CA ALA A 417 23.02 -13.42 7.59
C ALA A 417 21.86 -13.17 6.59
N SER A 418 20.66 -13.65 6.90
CA SER A 418 19.46 -13.52 6.07
C SER A 418 19.06 -12.05 5.92
N ARG A 419 18.85 -11.63 4.67
CA ARG A 419 18.46 -10.26 4.29
C ARG A 419 16.99 -10.21 3.87
N VAL A 420 16.37 -9.07 4.11
CA VAL A 420 15.02 -8.73 3.61
C VAL A 420 15.05 -7.44 2.80
N LEU A 421 14.24 -7.41 1.73
CA LEU A 421 13.94 -6.23 0.93
C LEU A 421 12.50 -5.77 1.23
N GLU A 422 12.32 -4.49 1.55
CA GLU A 422 11.02 -3.84 1.75
C GLU A 422 10.74 -2.93 0.54
N LEU A 423 9.83 -3.36 -0.35
CA LEU A 423 9.35 -2.55 -1.48
C LEU A 423 8.15 -1.69 -1.05
N GLY A 424 8.02 -0.47 -1.58
CA GLY A 424 6.99 0.49 -1.13
C GLY A 424 7.29 1.07 0.25
N SER A 425 8.57 1.20 0.60
CA SER A 425 9.02 1.46 1.96
C SER A 425 8.94 2.95 2.35
N GLU A 426 7.79 3.35 2.91
CA GLU A 426 7.62 4.61 3.67
C GLU A 426 8.31 4.59 5.07
N VAL A 427 9.23 3.64 5.29
CA VAL A 427 10.11 3.44 6.45
C VAL A 427 9.47 3.33 7.85
N HIS A 428 8.14 3.49 7.97
CA HIS A 428 7.42 3.37 9.23
C HIS A 428 7.39 1.94 9.79
N PHE A 429 7.39 0.92 8.93
CA PHE A 429 7.37 -0.49 9.33
C PHE A 429 8.77 -1.06 9.60
N THR A 430 9.78 -0.54 8.89
CA THR A 430 11.16 -1.02 8.85
C THR A 430 11.84 -1.23 10.22
N PRO A 431 11.62 -0.38 11.26
CA PRO A 431 12.12 -0.66 12.60
C PRO A 431 11.56 -1.96 13.20
N ALA A 432 10.25 -2.17 13.11
CA ALA A 432 9.59 -3.37 13.64
C ALA A 432 10.00 -4.62 12.84
N LEU A 433 10.11 -4.51 11.52
CA LEU A 433 10.68 -5.54 10.65
C LEU A 433 12.09 -5.95 11.11
N ARG A 434 12.95 -4.99 11.44
CA ARG A 434 14.32 -5.27 11.92
C ARG A 434 14.34 -5.88 13.32
N LYS A 435 13.58 -5.33 14.28
CA LYS A 435 13.57 -5.82 15.68
C LYS A 435 12.95 -7.22 15.80
N PHE A 436 11.74 -7.40 15.25
CA PHE A 436 10.93 -8.58 15.51
C PHE A 436 11.04 -9.64 14.39
N GLY A 437 11.33 -9.23 13.14
CA GLY A 437 11.56 -10.17 12.04
C GLY A 437 12.92 -10.87 12.09
N GLY A 438 13.90 -10.32 12.81
CA GLY A 438 15.20 -10.96 13.07
C GLY A 438 16.19 -10.99 11.89
N TYR A 439 15.87 -10.36 10.76
CA TYR A 439 16.75 -10.28 9.59
C TYR A 439 17.94 -9.35 9.86
N SER A 440 19.15 -9.77 9.45
CA SER A 440 20.40 -9.07 9.80
C SER A 440 20.58 -7.74 9.06
N GLN A 441 19.95 -7.62 7.89
CA GLN A 441 19.93 -6.42 7.06
C GLN A 441 18.54 -6.26 6.44
N VAL A 442 18.00 -5.06 6.55
CA VAL A 442 16.80 -4.61 5.84
C VAL A 442 17.28 -3.61 4.80
N ALA A 443 16.96 -3.86 3.52
CA ALA A 443 17.09 -2.88 2.45
C ALA A 443 15.70 -2.34 2.11
N CYS A 444 15.58 -1.04 1.92
CA CYS A 444 14.35 -0.36 1.57
C CYS A 444 14.36 0.03 0.10
N ALA A 445 13.19 0.04 -0.54
CA ALA A 445 13.00 0.60 -1.87
C ALA A 445 11.68 1.36 -1.96
N ASN A 446 11.70 2.48 -2.68
CA ASN A 446 10.53 3.28 -3.01
C ASN A 446 10.75 3.95 -4.38
N TRP A 447 9.75 4.65 -4.94
CA TRP A 447 9.88 5.36 -6.22
C TRP A 447 9.56 6.86 -6.09
N SER A 448 10.50 7.70 -6.54
CA SER A 448 10.34 9.15 -6.72
C SER A 448 11.01 9.55 -8.04
N GLU A 449 10.29 10.26 -8.93
CA GLU A 449 10.88 10.71 -10.20
C GLU A 449 12.00 11.75 -9.98
N LEU A 450 11.91 12.55 -8.92
CA LEU A 450 12.91 13.57 -8.53
C LEU A 450 14.23 12.95 -8.05
N ASP A 451 14.17 11.81 -7.38
CA ASP A 451 15.32 11.14 -6.77
C ASP A 451 15.80 9.91 -7.59
N SER A 452 15.38 9.79 -8.84
CA SER A 452 15.51 8.56 -9.65
C SER A 452 16.95 8.02 -9.71
N GLY A 453 17.14 6.75 -9.31
CA GLY A 453 18.43 6.08 -9.28
C GLY A 453 19.35 6.46 -8.11
N LEU A 454 18.90 7.30 -7.16
CA LEU A 454 19.65 7.63 -5.95
C LEU A 454 19.56 6.50 -4.90
N SER A 455 20.64 6.36 -4.13
CA SER A 455 20.71 5.56 -2.91
C SER A 455 20.94 6.49 -1.73
N GLN A 456 20.11 6.39 -0.69
CA GLN A 456 20.13 7.28 0.47
C GLN A 456 20.20 6.48 1.79
N GLN A 457 20.80 7.05 2.82
CA GLN A 457 20.91 6.44 4.15
C GLN A 457 19.96 7.16 5.13
N ILE A 458 18.76 6.60 5.31
CA ILE A 458 17.74 7.16 6.21
C ILE A 458 18.04 6.72 7.64
N THR A 459 18.04 7.67 8.58
CA THR A 459 18.27 7.39 10.00
C THR A 459 17.06 7.77 10.84
N LEU A 460 16.35 6.75 11.32
CA LEU A 460 15.20 6.88 12.21
C LEU A 460 15.66 6.87 13.67
N LYS A 461 15.04 7.69 14.51
CA LYS A 461 15.37 7.82 15.94
C LYS A 461 14.12 7.66 16.78
N GLN A 462 14.20 6.94 17.90
CA GLN A 462 13.08 6.88 18.83
C GLN A 462 12.88 8.22 19.55
N ARG A 463 11.62 8.55 19.82
CA ARG A 463 11.17 9.71 20.63
C ARG A 463 11.80 9.78 22.02
N ASN A 464 12.26 8.64 22.56
CA ASN A 464 12.93 8.53 23.87
C ASN A 464 14.47 8.73 23.78
N GLY A 465 15.05 8.82 22.57
CA GLY A 465 16.50 8.92 22.34
C GLY A 465 17.33 7.64 22.59
N VAL A 466 16.69 6.50 22.91
CA VAL A 466 17.35 5.24 23.30
C VAL A 466 17.91 4.48 22.09
N GLU A 467 17.18 4.46 20.97
CA GLU A 467 17.55 3.72 19.77
C GLU A 467 17.58 4.63 18.53
N SER A 468 18.58 4.42 17.68
CA SER A 468 18.74 5.10 16.38
C SER A 468 19.12 4.04 15.35
N LEU A 469 18.30 3.87 14.32
CA LEU A 469 18.45 2.85 13.29
C LEU A 469 18.67 3.52 11.93
N THR A 470 19.70 3.06 11.21
CA THR A 470 20.00 3.52 9.85
C THR A 470 19.71 2.40 8.85
N PHE A 471 19.09 2.80 7.73
CA PHE A 471 18.62 1.94 6.64
C PHE A 471 19.02 2.53 5.29
N GLU A 472 19.27 1.65 4.32
CA GLU A 472 19.55 2.00 2.94
C GLU A 472 18.23 2.03 2.16
N LEU A 473 17.84 3.20 1.64
CA LEU A 473 16.72 3.37 0.71
C LEU A 473 17.28 3.53 -0.70
N ASN A 474 16.94 2.61 -1.59
CA ASN A 474 17.29 2.69 -3.02
C ASN A 474 16.06 3.08 -3.83
N ASN A 475 16.19 4.13 -4.66
CA ASN A 475 15.11 4.59 -5.52
C ASN A 475 15.22 4.01 -6.93
N PHE A 476 14.22 3.21 -7.34
CA PHE A 476 14.10 2.63 -8.68
C PHE A 476 12.62 2.34 -9.01
N ASN A 477 12.26 2.39 -10.29
CA ASN A 477 10.89 2.16 -10.72
C ASN A 477 10.60 0.64 -10.76
N ALA A 478 9.80 0.15 -9.82
CA ALA A 478 9.58 -1.28 -9.61
C ALA A 478 8.88 -2.02 -10.77
N GLU A 479 8.23 -1.32 -11.70
CA GLU A 479 7.51 -1.88 -12.87
C GLU A 479 8.30 -1.77 -14.19
N ARG A 480 9.48 -1.13 -14.20
CA ARG A 480 10.31 -0.94 -15.41
C ARG A 480 11.79 -1.28 -15.21
N ASP A 481 12.37 -0.90 -14.08
CA ASP A 481 13.82 -1.00 -13.85
C ASP A 481 14.24 -2.42 -13.44
N ARG A 482 15.48 -2.79 -13.74
CA ARG A 482 16.10 -3.95 -13.08
C ARG A 482 16.47 -3.53 -11.65
N PHE A 483 15.96 -4.25 -10.65
CA PHE A 483 16.23 -3.94 -9.24
C PHE A 483 17.75 -3.95 -8.99
N PRO A 484 18.33 -2.97 -8.26
CA PRO A 484 19.77 -2.74 -8.13
C PRO A 484 20.54 -3.78 -7.28
N TYR A 485 19.99 -4.99 -7.16
CA TYR A 485 20.48 -6.08 -6.34
C TYR A 485 20.87 -7.28 -7.20
N ALA A 486 21.84 -8.06 -6.72
CA ALA A 486 22.26 -9.30 -7.37
C ALA A 486 21.14 -10.36 -7.41
N ASP A 487 21.25 -11.29 -8.34
CA ASP A 487 20.37 -12.46 -8.39
C ASP A 487 20.61 -13.31 -7.12
N GLY A 488 19.55 -13.68 -6.41
CA GLY A 488 19.67 -14.44 -5.15
C GLY A 488 20.18 -13.66 -3.93
N HIS A 489 20.05 -12.33 -3.89
CA HIS A 489 20.56 -11.48 -2.81
C HIS A 489 19.77 -11.54 -1.49
N PHE A 490 18.45 -11.81 -1.54
CA PHE A 490 17.56 -11.78 -0.37
C PHE A 490 16.95 -13.13 -0.03
N SER A 491 16.67 -13.36 1.25
CA SER A 491 15.91 -14.51 1.74
C SER A 491 14.40 -14.24 1.86
N LEU A 492 14.03 -12.96 1.97
CA LEU A 492 12.65 -12.48 2.01
C LEU A 492 12.53 -11.19 1.18
N VAL A 493 11.44 -11.06 0.42
CA VAL A 493 10.99 -9.80 -0.17
C VAL A 493 9.59 -9.51 0.37
N LEU A 494 9.36 -8.27 0.79
CA LEU A 494 8.05 -7.73 1.09
C LEU A 494 7.59 -6.89 -0.11
N CYS A 495 6.45 -7.26 -0.68
CA CYS A 495 5.73 -6.51 -1.71
C CYS A 495 4.37 -6.14 -1.15
N CYS A 496 4.38 -5.30 -0.12
CA CYS A 496 3.18 -4.92 0.62
C CYS A 496 2.62 -3.62 0.05
N GLU A 497 1.37 -3.63 -0.37
CA GLU A 497 0.58 -2.42 -0.65
C GLU A 497 1.19 -1.57 -1.77
N MET A 498 1.50 -2.24 -2.88
CA MET A 498 2.24 -1.67 -4.01
C MET A 498 1.72 -2.18 -5.35
N LEU A 499 1.24 -3.43 -5.44
CA LEU A 499 0.80 -4.07 -6.68
C LEU A 499 -0.39 -3.33 -7.34
N GLU A 500 -1.22 -2.71 -6.52
CA GLU A 500 -2.37 -1.88 -6.88
C GLU A 500 -2.00 -0.48 -7.39
N HIS A 501 -0.80 0.00 -7.07
CA HIS A 501 -0.25 1.29 -7.50
C HIS A 501 0.56 1.20 -8.82
N LEU A 502 0.79 -0.01 -9.35
CA LEU A 502 1.53 -0.21 -10.60
C LEU A 502 0.63 0.06 -11.82
N ALA A 503 1.01 1.04 -12.64
CA ALA A 503 0.19 1.55 -13.74
C ALA A 503 0.40 0.79 -15.07
N HIS A 504 1.49 0.04 -15.21
CA HIS A 504 1.93 -0.52 -16.49
C HIS A 504 2.25 -2.01 -16.47
N ASP A 505 3.09 -2.48 -15.53
CA ASP A 505 3.63 -3.85 -15.61
C ASP A 505 3.89 -4.53 -14.26
N PRO A 506 2.83 -4.96 -13.53
CA PRO A 506 2.97 -5.67 -12.25
C PRO A 506 3.75 -6.99 -12.33
N MET A 507 3.73 -7.70 -13.47
CA MET A 507 4.53 -8.91 -13.62
C MET A 507 6.03 -8.62 -13.72
N HIS A 508 6.45 -7.42 -14.15
CA HIS A 508 7.86 -7.02 -14.08
C HIS A 508 8.38 -7.05 -12.65
N THR A 509 7.63 -6.42 -11.73
CA THR A 509 7.92 -6.42 -10.29
C THR A 509 8.02 -7.83 -9.74
N LEU A 510 7.04 -8.70 -10.02
CA LEU A 510 7.04 -10.08 -9.50
C LEU A 510 8.18 -10.94 -10.09
N TRP A 511 8.56 -10.71 -11.35
CA TRP A 511 9.71 -11.36 -11.98
C TRP A 511 11.04 -10.91 -11.37
N GLU A 512 11.20 -9.62 -11.06
CA GLU A 512 12.38 -9.09 -10.39
C GLU A 512 12.45 -9.51 -8.92
N CYS A 513 11.30 -9.57 -8.21
CA CYS A 513 11.19 -10.21 -6.89
C CYS A 513 11.68 -11.66 -6.93
N ASN A 514 11.27 -12.45 -7.93
CA ASN A 514 11.81 -13.80 -8.12
C ASN A 514 13.33 -13.74 -8.33
N ARG A 515 13.84 -12.90 -9.25
CA ARG A 515 15.28 -12.81 -9.54
C ARG A 515 16.13 -12.52 -8.30
N VAL A 516 15.76 -11.53 -7.49
CA VAL A 516 16.55 -11.11 -6.32
C VAL A 516 16.41 -12.04 -5.11
N LEU A 517 15.43 -12.95 -5.10
CA LEU A 517 15.29 -13.97 -4.06
C LEU A 517 16.24 -15.17 -4.25
N GLU A 518 16.81 -15.65 -3.14
CA GLU A 518 17.50 -16.94 -3.07
C GLU A 518 16.58 -18.09 -3.50
N GLN A 519 17.14 -19.23 -3.90
CA GLN A 519 16.30 -20.41 -4.13
C GLN A 519 15.62 -20.84 -2.83
N ASP A 520 14.34 -21.23 -2.92
CA ASP A 520 13.44 -21.38 -1.78
C ASP A 520 13.16 -20.09 -0.98
N GLY A 521 13.66 -18.91 -1.35
CA GLY A 521 13.36 -17.63 -0.69
C GLY A 521 11.87 -17.29 -0.71
N PHE A 522 11.43 -16.42 0.19
CA PHE A 522 10.01 -16.08 0.35
C PHE A 522 9.66 -14.70 -0.22
N LEU A 523 8.47 -14.58 -0.82
CA LEU A 523 7.80 -13.33 -1.12
C LEU A 523 6.55 -13.25 -0.23
N LEU A 524 6.44 -12.21 0.60
CA LEU A 524 5.20 -11.85 1.28
C LEU A 524 4.60 -10.65 0.55
N LEU A 525 3.45 -10.89 -0.09
CA LEU A 525 2.71 -9.90 -0.86
C LEU A 525 1.42 -9.54 -0.12
N THR A 526 1.13 -8.25 0.01
CA THR A 526 -0.17 -7.76 0.49
C THR A 526 -0.74 -6.73 -0.47
N THR A 527 -2.07 -6.70 -0.61
CA THR A 527 -2.80 -5.78 -1.50
C THR A 527 -4.29 -5.79 -1.12
N PRO A 528 -5.05 -4.70 -1.31
CA PRO A 528 -6.49 -4.63 -1.09
C PRO A 528 -7.28 -5.71 -1.84
N ASN A 529 -8.29 -6.26 -1.16
CA ASN A 529 -9.10 -7.36 -1.65
C ASN A 529 -10.40 -6.87 -2.34
N LEU A 530 -10.42 -6.87 -3.66
CA LEU A 530 -11.60 -6.52 -4.46
C LEU A 530 -12.77 -7.52 -4.28
N ALA A 531 -12.50 -8.74 -3.80
CA ALA A 531 -13.51 -9.75 -3.47
C ALA A 531 -13.98 -9.72 -2.00
N SER A 532 -13.57 -8.70 -1.23
CA SER A 532 -13.91 -8.57 0.19
C SER A 532 -15.40 -8.37 0.47
N ALA A 533 -15.83 -8.66 1.70
CA ALA A 533 -17.18 -8.32 2.16
C ALA A 533 -17.44 -6.81 2.10
N ARG A 534 -16.41 -5.98 2.29
CA ARG A 534 -16.44 -4.51 2.17
C ARG A 534 -16.71 -4.05 0.74
N SER A 535 -16.07 -4.66 -0.25
CA SER A 535 -16.31 -4.38 -1.67
C SER A 535 -17.69 -4.87 -2.13
N LEU A 536 -18.15 -6.03 -1.63
CA LEU A 536 -19.51 -6.53 -1.86
C LEU A 536 -20.59 -5.64 -1.22
N GLU A 537 -20.36 -5.09 -0.02
CA GLU A 537 -21.21 -4.06 0.58
C GLU A 537 -21.35 -2.85 -0.36
N GLY A 538 -20.23 -2.39 -0.93
CA GLY A 538 -20.20 -1.33 -1.94
C GLY A 538 -21.17 -1.61 -3.09
N VAL A 539 -20.99 -2.75 -3.78
CA VAL A 539 -21.85 -3.14 -4.92
C VAL A 539 -23.33 -3.20 -4.53
N LEU A 540 -23.66 -3.80 -3.39
CA LEU A 540 -25.05 -3.94 -2.92
C LEU A 540 -25.70 -2.58 -2.56
N LEU A 541 -24.91 -1.61 -2.13
CA LEU A 541 -25.35 -0.22 -1.90
C LEU A 541 -25.28 0.66 -3.18
N SER A 542 -25.01 0.08 -4.36
CA SER A 542 -24.75 0.82 -5.61
C SER A 542 -23.62 1.85 -5.49
N CYS A 543 -22.64 1.55 -4.64
CA CYS A 543 -21.44 2.32 -4.36
C CYS A 543 -20.21 1.64 -5.00
N GLN A 544 -19.13 2.38 -5.15
CA GLN A 544 -17.88 1.93 -5.75
C GLN A 544 -17.17 0.86 -4.88
N PRO A 545 -16.96 -0.40 -5.36
CA PRO A 545 -16.29 -1.46 -4.60
C PRO A 545 -14.80 -1.24 -4.28
N TYR A 546 -14.09 -0.33 -4.97
CA TYR A 546 -12.67 -0.06 -4.70
C TYR A 546 -12.45 0.55 -3.30
N LEU A 547 -11.34 0.21 -2.65
CA LEU A 547 -10.91 0.70 -1.34
C LEU A 547 -10.52 2.19 -1.39
N LEU A 548 -9.58 2.56 -2.26
CA LEU A 548 -9.18 3.96 -2.50
C LEU A 548 -9.58 4.36 -3.93
N SER A 549 -10.82 4.81 -4.06
CA SER A 549 -11.47 5.12 -5.34
C SER A 549 -11.62 6.60 -5.66
N GLN A 550 -10.98 7.46 -4.88
CA GLN A 550 -11.01 8.91 -5.05
C GLN A 550 -9.76 9.38 -5.79
N TYR A 551 -9.88 10.49 -6.52
CA TYR A 551 -8.72 11.15 -7.14
C TYR A 551 -8.10 12.12 -6.15
N ASN A 552 -6.76 12.07 -6.02
CA ASN A 552 -6.01 13.01 -5.21
C ASN A 552 -5.93 14.37 -5.92
N LEU A 553 -6.15 15.46 -5.18
CA LEU A 553 -6.19 16.84 -5.74
C LEU A 553 -4.82 17.52 -5.84
N HIS A 554 -3.82 17.03 -5.09
CA HIS A 554 -2.55 17.71 -4.84
C HIS A 554 -1.33 16.80 -4.96
N ASP A 555 -1.53 15.50 -5.17
CA ASP A 555 -0.50 14.48 -5.36
C ASP A 555 -0.98 13.53 -6.47
N SER A 556 -0.05 12.98 -7.24
CA SER A 556 -0.29 11.92 -8.23
C SER A 556 0.01 10.51 -7.69
N GLY A 557 0.68 10.42 -6.53
CA GLY A 557 0.88 9.18 -5.80
C GLY A 557 -0.40 8.59 -5.18
N GLY A 558 -0.30 7.33 -4.74
CA GLY A 558 -1.30 6.69 -3.88
C GLY A 558 -2.63 6.28 -4.53
N GLN A 559 -2.85 6.50 -5.83
CA GLN A 559 -4.06 6.00 -6.51
C GLN A 559 -3.97 4.49 -6.77
N HIS A 560 -5.09 3.76 -6.62
CA HIS A 560 -5.20 2.37 -7.05
C HIS A 560 -5.59 2.32 -8.54
N TYR A 561 -4.69 1.82 -9.39
CA TYR A 561 -5.00 1.53 -10.80
C TYR A 561 -5.83 0.24 -10.94
N ARG A 562 -5.50 -0.77 -10.13
CA ARG A 562 -6.14 -2.10 -10.16
C ARG A 562 -6.13 -2.72 -8.78
N GLU A 563 -7.29 -2.96 -8.19
CA GLU A 563 -7.40 -3.83 -7.01
C GLU A 563 -7.53 -5.29 -7.45
N TYR A 564 -7.06 -6.24 -6.64
CA TYR A 564 -6.95 -7.65 -7.02
C TYR A 564 -7.87 -8.54 -6.18
N THR A 565 -8.26 -9.68 -6.74
CA THR A 565 -8.87 -10.78 -5.98
C THR A 565 -7.81 -11.80 -5.52
N PRO A 566 -8.08 -12.63 -4.50
CA PRO A 566 -7.10 -13.60 -3.98
C PRO A 566 -6.65 -14.63 -5.04
N GLN A 567 -7.54 -14.98 -5.97
CA GLN A 567 -7.22 -15.87 -7.09
C GLN A 567 -6.25 -15.23 -8.07
N GLU A 568 -6.45 -13.96 -8.42
CA GLU A 568 -5.53 -13.23 -9.32
C GLU A 568 -4.14 -13.05 -8.70
N VAL A 569 -4.06 -12.79 -7.39
CA VAL A 569 -2.79 -12.76 -6.65
C VAL A 569 -2.11 -14.12 -6.71
N GLN A 570 -2.85 -15.22 -6.50
CA GLN A 570 -2.32 -16.58 -6.65
C GLN A 570 -1.81 -16.84 -8.08
N ASP A 571 -2.60 -16.51 -9.10
CA ASP A 571 -2.28 -16.80 -10.50
C ASP A 571 -1.08 -15.97 -10.98
N ALA A 572 -0.95 -14.72 -10.55
CA ALA A 572 0.21 -13.86 -10.81
C ALA A 572 1.48 -14.40 -10.13
N LEU A 573 1.40 -14.86 -8.88
CA LEU A 573 2.51 -15.47 -8.16
C LEU A 573 2.97 -16.79 -8.81
N VAL A 574 2.04 -17.64 -9.25
CA VAL A 574 2.35 -18.88 -9.99
C VAL A 574 2.99 -18.55 -11.35
N ALA A 575 2.44 -17.58 -12.10
CA ALA A 575 3.05 -17.10 -13.34
C ALA A 575 4.47 -16.54 -13.12
N ALA A 576 4.74 -15.89 -11.98
CA ALA A 576 6.06 -15.41 -11.58
C ALA A 576 7.00 -16.48 -10.99
N GLY A 577 6.65 -17.78 -11.05
CA GLY A 577 7.53 -18.89 -10.64
C GLY A 577 7.57 -19.18 -9.13
N PHE A 578 6.55 -18.74 -8.41
CA PHE A 578 6.37 -19.03 -6.99
C PHE A 578 5.35 -20.17 -6.76
N THR A 579 5.40 -20.77 -5.58
CA THR A 579 4.36 -21.64 -5.05
C THR A 579 3.83 -21.04 -3.76
N LEU A 580 2.50 -20.92 -3.65
CA LEU A 580 1.84 -20.43 -2.44
C LEU A 580 2.14 -21.33 -1.24
N VAL A 581 2.41 -20.70 -0.10
CA VAL A 581 2.60 -21.33 1.22
C VAL A 581 1.37 -21.04 2.09
N ALA A 582 0.87 -19.80 2.03
CA ALA A 582 -0.40 -19.38 2.60
C ALA A 582 -1.05 -18.31 1.72
N LEU A 583 -2.38 -18.33 1.63
CA LEU A 583 -3.20 -17.26 1.06
C LEU A 583 -4.34 -17.02 2.04
N GLU A 584 -4.36 -15.84 2.62
CA GLU A 584 -5.25 -15.44 3.70
C GLU A 584 -5.81 -14.04 3.43
N THR A 585 -6.85 -13.66 4.17
CA THR A 585 -7.36 -12.27 4.17
C THR A 585 -7.73 -11.87 5.57
N ASP A 586 -7.38 -10.65 5.98
CA ASP A 586 -7.83 -10.04 7.23
C ASP A 586 -8.51 -8.70 6.95
N ASP A 587 -9.35 -8.28 7.89
CA ASP A 587 -9.81 -6.88 7.94
C ASP A 587 -8.75 -6.03 8.66
N VAL A 588 -8.08 -5.15 7.91
CA VAL A 588 -7.08 -4.19 8.39
C VAL A 588 -7.44 -2.72 8.10
N TRP A 589 -8.60 -2.46 7.49
CA TRP A 589 -9.17 -1.13 7.26
C TRP A 589 -10.55 -0.93 7.92
N ALA A 590 -11.47 -1.90 7.82
CA ALA A 590 -12.78 -1.87 8.46
C ALA A 590 -13.33 -3.29 8.64
N LYS A 591 -13.92 -3.60 9.80
CA LYS A 591 -14.42 -4.96 10.06
C LYS A 591 -15.54 -5.38 9.11
N SER A 592 -15.36 -6.55 8.49
CA SER A 592 -16.26 -7.17 7.52
C SER A 592 -17.67 -7.26 8.08
N ASN A 593 -18.64 -6.79 7.27
CA ASN A 593 -20.01 -6.61 7.70
C ASN A 593 -20.73 -7.96 7.93
N PRO A 594 -21.20 -8.26 9.15
CA PRO A 594 -21.83 -9.55 9.47
C PRO A 594 -23.03 -9.86 8.57
N ALA A 595 -23.86 -8.87 8.24
CA ALA A 595 -25.05 -9.04 7.41
C ALA A 595 -24.68 -9.46 5.97
N ILE A 596 -23.55 -9.00 5.44
CA ILE A 596 -23.02 -9.41 4.13
C ILE A 596 -22.51 -10.85 4.18
N LEU A 597 -21.81 -11.24 5.25
CA LEU A 597 -21.34 -12.61 5.43
C LEU A 597 -22.51 -13.60 5.62
N ASP A 598 -23.56 -13.21 6.33
CA ASP A 598 -24.77 -14.02 6.48
C ASP A 598 -25.62 -14.07 5.19
N LEU A 599 -25.65 -13.01 4.39
CA LEU A 599 -26.24 -13.04 3.05
C LEU A 599 -25.51 -14.05 2.15
N LEU A 600 -24.16 -14.05 2.15
CA LEU A 600 -23.37 -15.03 1.39
C LEU A 600 -23.68 -16.48 1.83
N ARG A 601 -23.77 -16.74 3.14
CA ARG A 601 -24.13 -18.06 3.71
C ARG A 601 -25.54 -18.52 3.32
N GLN A 602 -26.50 -17.59 3.26
CA GLN A 602 -27.87 -17.84 2.81
C GLN A 602 -27.91 -18.17 1.31
N LEU A 603 -27.21 -17.38 0.48
CA LEU A 603 -27.09 -17.57 -0.96
C LEU A 603 -26.16 -18.73 -1.38
N ARG A 604 -25.53 -19.43 -0.42
CA ARG A 604 -24.60 -20.56 -0.61
C ARG A 604 -23.28 -20.19 -1.32
N PHE A 605 -22.88 -18.92 -1.26
CA PHE A 605 -21.54 -18.50 -1.63
C PHE A 605 -20.55 -18.70 -0.47
N SER A 606 -19.28 -18.93 -0.79
CA SER A 606 -18.22 -19.01 0.22
C SER A 606 -17.96 -17.65 0.88
N THR A 607 -17.80 -17.70 2.21
CA THR A 607 -17.32 -16.60 3.06
C THR A 607 -15.81 -16.64 3.33
N ASP A 608 -15.08 -17.52 2.63
CA ASP A 608 -13.62 -17.63 2.73
C ASP A 608 -12.97 -16.49 1.93
N LEU A 609 -11.79 -16.04 2.36
CA LEU A 609 -11.00 -14.98 1.72
C LEU A 609 -11.78 -13.65 1.50
N ARG A 610 -12.57 -13.23 2.50
CA ARG A 610 -13.44 -12.04 2.46
C ARG A 610 -12.97 -10.82 3.26
N GLY A 611 -11.84 -10.90 3.97
CA GLY A 611 -11.25 -9.75 4.66
C GLY A 611 -10.85 -8.64 3.69
N ASP A 612 -10.79 -7.39 4.14
CA ASP A 612 -10.52 -6.24 3.26
C ASP A 612 -9.13 -6.21 2.60
N ASN A 613 -8.15 -6.98 3.11
CA ASN A 613 -6.79 -7.04 2.56
C ASN A 613 -6.31 -8.49 2.37
N ILE A 614 -5.56 -8.74 1.30
CA ILE A 614 -4.98 -10.03 0.94
C ILE A 614 -3.59 -10.17 1.60
N PHE A 615 -3.29 -11.36 2.11
CA PHE A 615 -1.96 -11.75 2.59
C PHE A 615 -1.54 -13.04 1.88
N ALA A 616 -0.59 -12.95 0.96
CA ALA A 616 -0.07 -14.08 0.20
C ALA A 616 1.41 -14.31 0.54
N LEU A 617 1.71 -15.38 1.28
CA LEU A 617 3.07 -15.85 1.50
C LEU A 617 3.38 -16.92 0.45
N ALA A 618 4.38 -16.66 -0.38
CA ALA A 618 4.80 -17.55 -1.46
C ALA A 618 6.29 -17.87 -1.39
N ARG A 619 6.69 -19.07 -1.83
CA ARG A 619 8.06 -19.56 -1.89
C ARG A 619 8.51 -19.61 -3.34
N LYS A 620 9.70 -19.09 -3.64
CA LYS A 620 10.34 -19.23 -4.96
C LYS A 620 10.69 -20.70 -5.18
N THR A 621 10.13 -21.31 -6.22
CA THR A 621 10.32 -22.74 -6.56
C THR A 621 10.83 -22.95 -7.98
N SER A 622 10.67 -21.97 -8.87
CA SER A 622 11.24 -21.97 -10.21
C SER A 622 11.72 -20.57 -10.62
N ALA A 623 12.35 -20.49 -11.80
CA ALA A 623 12.39 -19.23 -12.54
C ALA A 623 10.95 -18.83 -12.95
N PRO A 624 10.69 -17.54 -13.26
CA PRO A 624 9.37 -17.11 -13.71
C PRO A 624 8.88 -17.88 -14.94
N VAL A 625 7.59 -18.20 -14.96
CA VAL A 625 6.96 -19.07 -15.96
C VAL A 625 6.37 -18.23 -17.09
N GLU A 626 5.43 -17.34 -16.79
CA GLU A 626 4.64 -16.60 -17.76
C GLU A 626 4.77 -15.08 -17.53
N ARG A 627 5.13 -14.34 -18.58
CA ARG A 627 5.47 -12.90 -18.47
C ARG A 627 4.28 -11.97 -18.64
N TYR A 628 3.30 -12.38 -19.45
CA TYR A 628 2.13 -11.60 -19.82
C TYR A 628 0.86 -12.47 -19.78
N PRO A 629 0.33 -12.80 -18.58
CA PRO A 629 -0.89 -13.57 -18.44
C PRO A 629 -2.08 -12.94 -19.17
N GLU A 630 -2.81 -13.75 -19.93
CA GLU A 630 -3.93 -13.29 -20.79
C GLU A 630 -5.07 -12.63 -19.99
N TRP A 631 -5.27 -13.02 -18.72
CA TRP A 631 -6.24 -12.40 -17.82
C TRP A 631 -5.80 -11.01 -17.29
N LEU A 632 -4.51 -10.69 -17.39
CA LEU A 632 -3.89 -9.48 -16.83
C LEU A 632 -3.43 -8.50 -17.93
N TYR A 633 -3.06 -9.00 -19.12
CA TYR A 633 -2.56 -8.21 -20.25
C TYR A 633 -3.37 -8.46 -21.52
N ILE A 634 -3.90 -7.39 -22.12
CA ILE A 634 -4.57 -7.44 -23.42
C ILE A 634 -3.57 -7.90 -24.49
N GLY A 635 -3.86 -9.02 -25.16
CA GLY A 635 -2.94 -9.64 -26.13
C GLY A 635 -1.83 -10.49 -25.50
N GLY A 636 -1.88 -10.72 -24.19
CA GLY A 636 -1.13 -11.77 -23.52
C GLY A 636 -1.45 -13.16 -24.08
N LYS A 637 -0.65 -14.16 -23.71
CA LYS A 637 -0.81 -15.53 -24.21
C LYS A 637 -0.50 -16.52 -23.10
N SER A 638 -1.51 -17.29 -22.70
CA SER A 638 -1.31 -18.41 -21.79
C SER A 638 -0.24 -19.37 -22.33
N LEU A 639 0.76 -19.68 -21.52
CA LEU A 639 1.71 -20.75 -21.80
C LEU A 639 0.97 -22.08 -21.62
N ALA A 640 0.47 -22.59 -22.75
CA ALA A 640 -0.27 -23.84 -22.84
C ALA A 640 0.37 -24.92 -21.96
N ALA A 641 -0.34 -25.28 -20.88
CA ALA A 641 0.18 -26.19 -19.88
C ALA A 641 0.63 -27.50 -20.53
N LYS A 642 1.85 -27.95 -20.20
CA LYS A 642 2.30 -29.30 -20.54
C LYS A 642 1.40 -30.28 -19.81
N SER A 643 0.44 -30.84 -20.54
CA SER A 643 -0.41 -31.94 -20.10
C SER A 643 0.40 -33.23 -20.00
N GLU A 644 1.25 -33.35 -18.99
CA GLU A 644 1.66 -34.66 -18.50
C GLU A 644 0.44 -35.27 -17.82
N GLU A 645 -0.35 -36.04 -18.57
CA GLU A 645 -1.41 -36.86 -18.00
C GLU A 645 -0.81 -37.77 -16.91
N PRO A 646 -1.46 -37.91 -15.73
CA PRO A 646 -0.98 -38.80 -14.68
C PRO A 646 -1.01 -40.24 -15.18
N GLY A 647 0.16 -40.75 -15.55
CA GLY A 647 0.33 -42.01 -16.27
C GLY A 647 -0.35 -43.19 -15.57
N ILE A 648 -1.41 -43.72 -16.19
CA ILE A 648 -2.13 -44.89 -15.70
C ILE A 648 -1.15 -46.08 -15.64
N PRO A 649 -0.91 -46.70 -14.48
CA PRO A 649 0.01 -47.83 -14.38
C PRO A 649 -0.54 -49.01 -15.19
N PRO A 650 0.31 -49.73 -15.96
CA PRO A 650 -0.14 -50.82 -16.81
C PRO A 650 -0.76 -51.94 -15.97
N LYS A 651 -1.94 -52.42 -16.38
CA LYS A 651 -2.63 -53.54 -15.73
C LYS A 651 -1.76 -54.81 -15.82
N PRO A 652 -1.70 -55.64 -14.77
CA PRO A 652 -0.95 -56.89 -14.80
C PRO A 652 -1.60 -57.91 -15.74
N ASP A 653 -0.77 -58.67 -16.48
CA ASP A 653 -1.21 -59.66 -17.46
C ASP A 653 -2.05 -60.80 -16.85
N GLY A 654 -3.37 -60.74 -17.09
CA GLY A 654 -4.33 -61.80 -16.75
C GLY A 654 -4.20 -63.01 -17.67
N LYS A 655 -3.29 -63.94 -17.35
CA LYS A 655 -3.11 -65.19 -18.13
C LYS A 655 -4.30 -66.15 -18.03
N LYS A 656 -4.66 -66.74 -19.19
CA LYS A 656 -5.62 -67.84 -19.43
C LYS A 656 -7.10 -67.44 -19.34
N LYS A 657 -7.99 -67.97 -20.19
CA LYS A 657 -7.89 -69.21 -20.98
C LYS A 657 -7.73 -69.00 -22.48
#